data_AF-A0A7X8AJM1-F1
#
_entry.id   AF-A0A7X8AJM1-F1
#
_cell.length_a   1.000
_cell.length_b   1.000
_cell.length_c   1.000
_cell.angle_alpha   90.00
_cell.angle_beta   90.00
_cell.angle_gamma   90.00
#
_symmetry.space_group_name_H-M   'P 1'
#
loop_
_entity.id
_entity.type
_entity.pdbx_description
1 polymer ?
#
loop_
_entity_poly.entity_id
_entity_poly.type
_entity_poly.pdbx_seq_one_letter_code
_entity_poly.pdbx_strand_id
1 'polypeptide(L)'
;MHTRLSTICGILLIAAAAIPSVFGQIQPDDRRALLERLRREIAAHGYTFTVGDNPALDLPLEALCGTRPHDPNWSLEGADAIDAKRALPTRFDWREAGGLPPVRNQGSCGSCWAFAAVGVLECQILLVDGEVVNLSEQQLVDCNRGGPFGNSGCNGGFTSNAMFYLASQGVTFEAWYPYKQMDFPYGTCIGDAVSKSYKPARRGGVANEVAAIKQAIYDHGPVACSVAVDDLFQAYTGGIYNGPGATYTNHAVLLVGWDDNNGDGYWIMRNSWGTSWGLDGYMLIRWGAAQIGSDCIWAETDPIAAPALVQSAVTVDSAGNGVLDPGETATVRLTVHNHGTAAAGISVGLASDDPLVTVTQPADTLPDLAKGAEADAEFTVTASPDAPKAHRLEFALNFAGGGFAANGRFWHRLRRPQALVIDMDGNANSGPAVLAALLANGVDAVRFTDYDLSELDGIPMLFVCLGVSPHDYILSTLDGVYLRRALARGQNMYLEGGDVWSVSPVNQILQPWFNATCVSSGAAPLTAVTGAAGTSYAGFDLPYTGDNENIDQIAPAADGWQILQNAPSAFGCGVATNGHNYWGTWYPFKAIAASFEFGGLAEGSGDNSRLELMRRMAEYLTPPKPGDLNLNGAFDAEDITLLAHCVAGNLLLPEDADPDYDGDGRAGATDLLRLILFVTD
;
A
#
# COMPACT_ATOMS: atom_id res chain seq x y z
N MET A 1 16.13 71.68 -19.48
CA MET A 1 17.46 71.34 -20.02
C MET A 1 17.90 70.06 -19.32
N HIS A 2 18.25 68.96 -19.94
CA HIS A 2 18.20 68.46 -21.32
C HIS A 2 18.70 67.00 -21.16
N THR A 3 17.91 65.98 -21.54
CA THR A 3 18.22 65.00 -22.63
C THR A 3 19.58 64.28 -22.53
N ARG A 4 19.76 62.98 -22.79
CA ARG A 4 19.00 61.98 -23.56
C ARG A 4 19.74 60.63 -23.45
N LEU A 5 18.96 59.56 -23.65
CA LEU A 5 19.23 58.31 -24.38
C LEU A 5 20.68 58.02 -24.81
N SER A 6 21.13 56.79 -24.53
CA SER A 6 21.97 56.02 -25.44
C SER A 6 21.56 54.54 -25.37
N THR A 7 20.95 54.12 -26.46
CA THR A 7 20.50 52.78 -26.83
C THR A 7 21.70 51.85 -27.06
N ILE A 8 21.71 50.65 -26.46
CA ILE A 8 22.23 49.44 -27.12
C ILE A 8 21.24 48.30 -26.85
N CYS A 9 20.54 47.94 -27.92
CA CYS A 9 19.76 46.72 -28.07
C CYS A 9 20.74 45.59 -28.42
N GLY A 10 20.65 44.43 -27.76
CA GLY A 10 21.53 43.31 -28.07
C GLY A 10 21.39 42.11 -27.14
N ILE A 11 20.33 41.34 -27.34
CA ILE A 11 20.25 39.89 -27.10
C ILE A 11 20.45 39.45 -25.63
N LEU A 12 19.36 39.44 -24.87
CA LEU A 12 19.19 38.54 -23.73
C LEU A 12 18.16 37.48 -24.15
N LEU A 13 18.66 36.41 -24.77
CA LEU A 13 18.02 35.10 -24.72
C LEU A 13 18.03 34.69 -23.25
N ILE A 14 16.93 34.95 -22.55
CA ILE A 14 16.67 34.42 -21.23
C ILE A 14 16.56 32.91 -21.42
N ALA A 15 17.57 32.19 -20.97
CA ALA A 15 17.45 30.77 -20.68
C ALA A 15 16.30 30.64 -19.67
N ALA A 16 15.16 30.15 -20.14
CA ALA A 16 14.15 29.58 -19.28
C ALA A 16 14.81 28.37 -18.62
N ALA A 17 15.35 28.59 -17.42
CA ALA A 17 15.67 27.50 -16.52
C ALA A 17 14.37 26.72 -16.31
N ALA A 18 14.30 25.54 -16.90
CA ALA A 18 13.29 24.56 -16.56
C ALA A 18 13.40 24.32 -15.06
N ILE A 19 12.42 24.81 -14.32
CA ILE A 19 12.20 24.41 -12.94
C ILE A 19 11.85 22.92 -13.03
N PRO A 20 12.64 22.00 -12.47
CA PRO A 20 12.26 20.59 -12.46
C PRO A 20 10.99 20.47 -11.64
N SER A 21 9.97 19.85 -12.22
CA SER A 21 8.76 19.44 -11.54
C SER A 21 9.14 18.61 -10.31
N VAL A 22 8.89 19.18 -9.15
CA VAL A 22 8.99 18.51 -7.86
C VAL A 22 7.78 17.59 -7.77
N PHE A 23 8.05 16.28 -7.69
CA PHE A 23 7.11 15.15 -7.68
C PHE A 23 6.41 14.89 -9.03
N GLY A 24 6.86 13.86 -9.74
CA GLY A 24 6.18 13.35 -10.92
C GLY A 24 6.27 11.83 -10.97
N GLN A 25 5.12 11.18 -10.89
CA GLN A 25 4.98 9.89 -11.58
C GLN A 25 5.32 10.09 -13.04
N ILE A 26 5.97 9.11 -13.64
CA ILE A 26 6.34 9.20 -15.05
C ILE A 26 5.05 8.93 -15.85
N GLN A 27 4.57 9.91 -16.65
CA GLN A 27 3.40 9.73 -17.51
C GLN A 27 3.53 8.47 -18.39
N PRO A 28 2.45 7.81 -18.82
CA PRO A 28 2.53 6.57 -19.61
C PRO A 28 3.40 6.66 -20.87
N ASP A 29 3.34 7.77 -21.61
CA ASP A 29 4.22 8.02 -22.76
C ASP A 29 5.68 8.23 -22.34
N ASP A 30 5.91 8.89 -21.20
CA ASP A 30 7.24 9.08 -20.63
C ASP A 30 7.82 7.77 -20.10
N ARG A 31 7.00 6.82 -19.60
CA ARG A 31 7.51 5.54 -19.08
C ARG A 31 7.82 4.55 -20.19
N ARG A 32 7.04 4.51 -21.26
CA ARG A 32 7.44 3.76 -22.46
C ARG A 32 8.73 4.34 -23.06
N ALA A 33 8.82 5.67 -23.18
CA ALA A 33 10.02 6.34 -23.65
C ALA A 33 11.23 6.09 -22.73
N LEU A 34 11.01 6.07 -21.40
CA LEU A 34 11.99 5.68 -20.40
C LEU A 34 12.50 4.27 -20.66
N LEU A 35 11.63 3.27 -20.67
CA LEU A 35 12.02 1.87 -20.85
C LEU A 35 12.73 1.64 -22.18
N GLU A 36 12.31 2.32 -23.25
CA GLU A 36 13.02 2.29 -24.53
C GLU A 36 14.41 2.93 -24.44
N ARG A 37 14.54 4.07 -23.75
CA ARG A 37 15.85 4.71 -23.49
C ARG A 37 16.76 3.77 -22.72
N LEU A 38 16.26 3.15 -21.64
CA LEU A 38 17.02 2.23 -20.81
C LEU A 38 17.46 0.98 -21.60
N ARG A 39 16.58 0.42 -22.44
CA ARG A 39 16.93 -0.70 -23.33
C ARG A 39 17.99 -0.33 -24.37
N ARG A 40 17.93 0.89 -24.93
CA ARG A 40 18.97 1.41 -25.83
C ARG A 40 20.30 1.58 -25.10
N GLU A 41 20.28 2.06 -23.87
CA GLU A 41 21.46 2.20 -23.03
C GLU A 41 22.09 0.83 -22.72
N ILE A 42 21.29 -0.15 -22.29
CA ILE A 42 21.73 -1.54 -22.07
C ILE A 42 22.41 -2.10 -23.31
N ALA A 43 21.80 -1.94 -24.49
CA ALA A 43 22.36 -2.43 -25.74
C ALA A 43 23.66 -1.69 -26.13
N ALA A 44 23.73 -0.38 -25.92
CA ALA A 44 24.90 0.44 -26.26
C ALA A 44 26.11 0.12 -25.37
N HIS A 45 25.89 -0.21 -24.10
CA HIS A 45 26.93 -0.52 -23.13
C HIS A 45 27.23 -2.02 -22.98
N GLY A 46 26.42 -2.89 -23.60
CA GLY A 46 26.59 -4.35 -23.52
C GLY A 46 26.28 -4.91 -22.12
N TYR A 47 25.32 -4.30 -21.42
CA TYR A 47 24.87 -4.81 -20.13
C TYR A 47 24.14 -6.16 -20.26
N THR A 48 24.19 -6.98 -19.22
CA THR A 48 23.74 -8.39 -19.21
C THR A 48 22.41 -8.63 -18.51
N PHE A 49 21.67 -7.57 -18.23
CA PHE A 49 20.38 -7.59 -17.55
C PHE A 49 19.27 -7.01 -18.41
N THR A 50 18.04 -7.19 -17.96
CA THR A 50 16.82 -6.75 -18.62
C THR A 50 16.05 -5.78 -17.74
N VAL A 51 15.36 -4.84 -18.40
CA VAL A 51 14.50 -3.85 -17.76
C VAL A 51 13.09 -3.92 -18.32
N GLY A 52 12.12 -3.67 -17.44
CA GLY A 52 10.71 -3.75 -17.72
C GLY A 52 9.90 -2.94 -16.74
N ASP A 53 8.61 -2.85 -17.03
CA ASP A 53 7.68 -2.17 -16.15
C ASP A 53 7.48 -2.95 -14.85
N ASN A 54 7.37 -2.23 -13.73
CA ASN A 54 7.15 -2.80 -12.41
C ASN A 54 6.66 -1.71 -11.43
N PRO A 55 6.04 -2.07 -10.29
CA PRO A 55 5.49 -1.11 -9.34
C PRO A 55 6.50 -0.13 -8.71
N ALA A 56 7.80 -0.44 -8.71
CA ALA A 56 8.80 0.48 -8.16
C ALA A 56 8.94 1.74 -9.03
N LEU A 57 8.66 1.66 -10.34
CA LEU A 57 8.68 2.83 -11.24
C LEU A 57 7.54 3.82 -10.97
N ASP A 58 6.54 3.45 -10.16
CA ASP A 58 5.44 4.33 -9.74
C ASP A 58 5.83 5.33 -8.67
N LEU A 59 7.01 5.14 -8.09
CA LEU A 59 7.54 5.96 -7.01
C LEU A 59 8.84 6.64 -7.48
N PRO A 60 9.08 7.89 -7.08
CA PRO A 60 10.38 8.52 -7.30
C PRO A 60 11.44 7.76 -6.49
N LEU A 61 12.68 7.74 -6.99
CA LEU A 61 13.77 7.01 -6.33
C LEU A 61 13.96 7.47 -4.89
N GLU A 62 13.74 8.74 -4.57
CA GLU A 62 13.84 9.29 -3.21
C GLU A 62 12.82 8.68 -2.23
N ALA A 63 11.66 8.22 -2.72
CA ALA A 63 10.68 7.53 -1.90
C ALA A 63 11.06 6.06 -1.65
N LEU A 64 11.88 5.46 -2.52
CA LEU A 64 12.36 4.09 -2.43
C LEU A 64 13.76 3.97 -1.77
N CYS A 65 14.56 5.02 -1.89
CA CYS A 65 15.99 5.04 -1.57
C CYS A 65 16.23 6.09 -0.48
N GLY A 66 16.20 5.64 0.78
CA GLY A 66 16.44 6.49 1.95
C GLY A 66 17.77 6.24 2.64
N THR A 67 18.66 5.40 2.12
CA THR A 67 19.99 5.27 2.73
C THR A 67 20.75 6.55 2.47
N ARG A 68 21.29 7.15 3.52
CA ARG A 68 22.11 8.36 3.38
C ARG A 68 23.45 8.02 2.72
N PRO A 69 24.01 8.93 1.90
CA PRO A 69 25.31 8.70 1.27
C PRO A 69 26.37 8.33 2.32
N HIS A 70 27.16 7.32 1.98
CA HIS A 70 28.28 6.87 2.80
C HIS A 70 29.22 8.02 3.14
N ASP A 71 29.56 8.18 4.42
CA ASP A 71 30.70 9.01 4.83
C ASP A 71 31.96 8.15 4.70
N PRO A 72 32.90 8.45 3.79
CA PRO A 72 34.12 7.67 3.60
C PRO A 72 35.03 7.64 4.84
N ASN A 73 34.78 8.47 5.86
CA ASN A 73 35.49 8.44 7.14
C ASN A 73 34.74 7.64 8.22
N TRP A 74 33.52 7.19 7.95
CA TRP A 74 32.77 6.32 8.83
C TRP A 74 33.24 4.87 8.65
N SER A 75 33.84 4.31 9.70
CA SER A 75 33.98 2.87 9.85
C SER A 75 33.23 2.43 11.10
N LEU A 76 32.42 1.39 10.99
CA LEU A 76 32.05 0.62 12.19
C LEU A 76 33.34 0.05 12.80
N GLU A 77 33.64 0.43 14.05
CA GLU A 77 34.70 -0.23 14.82
C GLU A 77 34.49 -1.75 14.78
N GLY A 78 35.52 -2.49 14.37
CA GLY A 78 35.45 -3.95 14.25
C GLY A 78 34.96 -4.47 12.89
N ALA A 79 35.24 -3.77 11.79
CA ALA A 79 35.16 -4.40 10.47
C ALA A 79 36.07 -5.64 10.47
N ASP A 80 35.50 -6.83 10.23
CA ASP A 80 36.28 -8.05 10.28
C ASP A 80 37.39 -8.00 9.23
N ALA A 81 38.64 -8.08 9.69
CA ALA A 81 39.74 -8.42 8.80
C ALA A 81 39.40 -9.76 8.14
N ILE A 82 39.84 -9.98 6.90
CA ILE A 82 39.69 -11.29 6.25
C ILE A 82 40.47 -12.33 7.07
N ASP A 83 39.80 -12.93 8.04
CA ASP A 83 40.24 -14.14 8.68
C ASP A 83 39.64 -15.27 7.85
N ALA A 84 40.42 -15.73 6.86
CA ALA A 84 40.06 -16.86 6.02
C ALA A 84 40.04 -18.13 6.88
N LYS A 85 39.00 -18.26 7.72
CA LYS A 85 38.85 -19.36 8.67
C LYS A 85 38.66 -20.68 7.93
N ARG A 86 38.07 -20.66 6.72
CA ARG A 86 37.70 -21.85 5.93
C ARG A 86 37.71 -21.58 4.43
N ALA A 87 37.89 -22.64 3.62
CA ALA A 87 37.68 -22.57 2.19
C ALA A 87 36.18 -22.43 1.88
N LEU A 88 35.82 -21.44 1.08
CA LEU A 88 34.44 -21.14 0.69
C LEU A 88 34.05 -21.89 -0.59
N PRO A 89 32.79 -22.34 -0.75
CA PRO A 89 32.31 -22.91 -1.99
C PRO A 89 32.25 -21.84 -3.10
N THR A 90 32.32 -22.27 -4.37
CA THR A 90 32.20 -21.36 -5.53
C THR A 90 30.80 -20.79 -5.70
N ARG A 91 29.77 -21.43 -5.13
CA ARG A 91 28.40 -20.95 -5.10
C ARG A 91 27.80 -21.23 -3.72
N PHE A 92 27.06 -20.27 -3.20
CA PHE A 92 26.33 -20.40 -1.95
C PHE A 92 25.08 -19.55 -1.97
N ASP A 93 23.96 -20.07 -1.46
CA ASP A 93 22.68 -19.39 -1.43
C ASP A 93 21.90 -19.78 -0.17
N TRP A 94 21.66 -18.82 0.72
CA TRP A 94 20.89 -19.07 1.95
C TRP A 94 19.45 -19.53 1.68
N ARG A 95 18.87 -19.17 0.53
CA ARG A 95 17.54 -19.65 0.12
C ARG A 95 17.51 -21.17 -0.02
N GLU A 96 18.64 -21.78 -0.38
CA GLU A 96 18.78 -23.23 -0.54
C GLU A 96 19.30 -23.90 0.74
N ALA A 97 20.12 -23.21 1.53
CA ALA A 97 20.83 -23.79 2.67
C ALA A 97 20.06 -23.80 4.01
N GLY A 98 19.13 -22.86 4.20
CA GLY A 98 18.36 -22.73 5.45
C GLY A 98 17.03 -22.00 5.31
N GLY A 99 16.71 -21.49 4.12
CA GLY A 99 15.56 -20.63 3.88
C GLY A 99 15.83 -19.18 4.30
N LEU A 100 14.95 -18.29 3.86
CA LEU A 100 14.93 -16.88 4.27
C LEU A 100 13.48 -16.48 4.60
N PRO A 101 13.26 -15.52 5.50
CA PRO A 101 11.94 -14.92 5.70
C PRO A 101 11.36 -14.37 4.38
N PRO A 102 10.04 -14.23 4.22
CA PRO A 102 9.43 -13.67 3.00
C PRO A 102 9.91 -12.26 2.66
N VAL A 103 10.00 -11.92 1.37
CA VAL A 103 10.33 -10.56 0.90
C VAL A 103 9.30 -9.54 1.40
N ARG A 104 9.76 -8.37 1.86
CA ARG A 104 8.93 -7.27 2.36
C ARG A 104 8.80 -6.14 1.34
N ASN A 105 7.91 -5.19 1.60
CA ASN A 105 7.71 -4.01 0.77
C ASN A 105 7.66 -2.72 1.61
N GLN A 106 8.65 -1.85 1.44
CA GLN A 106 8.74 -0.56 2.13
C GLN A 106 7.79 0.52 1.56
N GLY A 107 7.22 0.31 0.38
CA GLY A 107 6.33 1.27 -0.28
C GLY A 107 6.97 2.66 -0.46
N SER A 108 6.20 3.72 -0.20
CA SER A 108 6.56 5.12 -0.46
C SER A 108 7.39 5.80 0.65
N CYS A 109 8.10 5.02 1.47
CA CYS A 109 8.92 5.52 2.56
C CYS A 109 10.38 5.12 2.36
N GLY A 110 11.30 6.10 2.44
CA GLY A 110 12.76 5.92 2.40
C GLY A 110 13.31 5.22 3.65
N SER A 111 12.81 4.01 3.92
CA SER A 111 13.08 3.21 5.12
C SER A 111 13.83 1.92 4.83
N CYS A 112 14.42 1.78 3.63
CA CYS A 112 15.26 0.64 3.26
C CYS A 112 16.36 0.33 4.29
N TRP A 113 16.90 1.34 4.96
CA TRP A 113 17.85 1.20 6.07
C TRP A 113 17.27 0.41 7.27
N ALA A 114 15.97 0.54 7.55
CA ALA A 114 15.27 -0.20 8.60
C ALA A 114 14.98 -1.64 8.15
N PHE A 115 14.45 -1.83 6.93
CA PHE A 115 14.21 -3.14 6.33
C PHE A 115 15.49 -3.97 6.21
N ALA A 116 16.61 -3.36 5.85
CA ALA A 116 17.87 -4.06 5.73
C ALA A 116 18.38 -4.53 7.11
N ALA A 117 18.28 -3.69 8.14
CA ALA A 117 18.70 -4.06 9.50
C ALA A 117 17.78 -5.12 10.13
N VAL A 118 16.46 -4.96 10.00
CA VAL A 118 15.47 -5.95 10.46
C VAL A 118 15.62 -7.26 9.70
N GLY A 119 15.80 -7.21 8.37
CA GLY A 119 15.98 -8.40 7.54
C GLY A 119 17.19 -9.23 7.95
N VAL A 120 18.33 -8.61 8.28
CA VAL A 120 19.50 -9.35 8.81
C VAL A 120 19.15 -10.06 10.12
N LEU A 121 18.44 -9.38 11.02
CA LEU A 121 18.03 -9.94 12.30
C LEU A 121 17.02 -11.09 12.13
N GLU A 122 16.01 -10.95 11.28
CA GLU A 122 15.05 -12.02 10.98
C GLU A 122 15.73 -13.24 10.35
N CYS A 123 16.67 -13.03 9.42
CA CYS A 123 17.45 -14.11 8.83
C CYS A 123 18.25 -14.84 9.92
N GLN A 124 18.89 -14.12 10.83
CA GLN A 124 19.62 -14.71 11.95
C GLN A 124 18.74 -15.52 12.90
N ILE A 125 17.56 -15.01 13.23
CA ILE A 125 16.59 -15.74 14.06
C ILE A 125 16.19 -17.04 13.37
N LEU A 126 15.94 -17.03 12.06
CA LEU A 126 15.65 -18.26 11.33
C LEU A 126 16.84 -19.25 11.38
N LEU A 127 18.08 -18.77 11.24
CA LEU A 127 19.27 -19.63 11.26
C LEU A 127 19.57 -20.22 12.65
N VAL A 128 19.34 -19.46 13.72
CA VAL A 128 19.66 -19.85 15.10
C VAL A 128 18.50 -20.60 15.75
N ASP A 129 17.29 -20.07 15.60
CA ASP A 129 16.09 -20.58 16.26
C ASP A 129 15.28 -21.52 15.36
N GLY A 130 15.43 -21.48 14.04
CA GLY A 130 14.57 -22.22 13.11
C GLY A 130 13.15 -21.62 12.96
N GLU A 131 12.94 -20.40 13.46
CA GLU A 131 11.65 -19.72 13.50
C GLU A 131 11.57 -18.60 12.47
N VAL A 132 10.48 -18.55 11.71
CA VAL A 132 10.19 -17.42 10.83
C VAL A 132 9.41 -16.38 11.64
N VAL A 133 10.03 -15.23 11.89
CA VAL A 133 9.42 -14.11 12.59
C VAL A 133 9.11 -12.95 11.65
N ASN A 134 8.22 -12.06 12.08
CA ASN A 134 7.91 -10.80 11.40
C ASN A 134 8.08 -9.63 12.38
N LEU A 135 9.20 -8.92 12.28
CA LEU A 135 9.59 -7.85 13.20
C LEU A 135 9.19 -6.47 12.66
N SER A 136 8.96 -5.50 13.54
CA SER A 136 8.46 -4.19 13.15
C SER A 136 9.56 -3.27 12.61
N GLU A 137 9.57 -3.01 11.30
CA GLU A 137 10.36 -1.90 10.74
C GLU A 137 9.82 -0.53 11.19
N GLN A 138 8.51 -0.41 11.45
CA GLN A 138 7.89 0.85 11.90
C GLN A 138 8.48 1.34 13.22
N GLN A 139 8.77 0.43 14.15
CA GLN A 139 9.45 0.78 15.39
C GLN A 139 10.78 1.49 15.10
N LEU A 140 11.56 1.03 14.11
CA LEU A 140 12.80 1.71 13.74
C LEU A 140 12.50 3.06 13.09
N VAL A 141 11.55 3.12 12.15
CA VAL A 141 11.16 4.37 11.49
C VAL A 141 10.78 5.45 12.50
N ASP A 142 10.06 5.12 13.57
CA ASP A 142 9.57 6.08 14.55
C ASP A 142 10.51 6.31 15.74
N CYS A 143 11.14 5.25 16.27
CA CYS A 143 11.91 5.30 17.51
C CYS A 143 13.41 5.53 17.31
N ASN A 144 13.92 5.29 16.10
CA ASN A 144 15.32 5.52 15.77
C ASN A 144 15.50 6.95 15.21
N ARG A 145 15.06 7.97 15.96
CA ARG A 145 15.16 9.37 15.53
C ARG A 145 15.98 10.19 16.53
N GLY A 146 16.90 11.01 16.01
CA GLY A 146 17.71 11.92 16.83
C GLY A 146 18.65 11.21 17.84
N GLY A 147 19.23 12.00 18.75
CA GLY A 147 20.09 11.48 19.82
C GLY A 147 21.29 10.64 19.31
N PRO A 148 21.66 9.55 20.00
CA PRO A 148 22.80 8.70 19.61
C PRO A 148 22.51 7.80 18.40
N PHE A 149 21.27 7.76 17.90
CA PHE A 149 20.88 6.89 16.78
C PHE A 149 20.76 7.65 15.44
N GLY A 150 20.32 8.91 15.43
CA GLY A 150 20.56 9.83 14.30
C GLY A 150 19.89 9.55 12.95
N ASN A 151 18.99 8.56 12.83
CA ASN A 151 18.18 8.36 11.62
C ASN A 151 16.98 9.33 11.58
N SER A 152 16.26 9.37 10.46
CA SER A 152 15.22 10.38 10.20
C SER A 152 13.98 9.78 9.53
N GLY A 153 13.58 8.58 9.96
CA GLY A 153 12.36 7.93 9.49
C GLY A 153 12.35 7.73 7.98
N CYS A 154 11.28 8.15 7.32
CA CYS A 154 11.15 8.09 5.86
C CYS A 154 12.06 9.05 5.10
N ASN A 155 12.62 10.07 5.76
CA ASN A 155 13.65 10.95 5.17
C ASN A 155 15.06 10.33 5.19
N GLY A 156 15.13 9.04 5.52
CA GLY A 156 16.33 8.25 5.40
C GLY A 156 17.16 8.10 6.66
N GLY A 157 18.15 7.22 6.57
CA GLY A 157 18.97 6.79 7.68
C GLY A 157 20.15 5.92 7.25
N PHE A 158 20.89 5.45 8.25
CA PHE A 158 22.00 4.53 8.09
C PHE A 158 21.63 3.17 8.71
N THR A 159 21.90 2.09 7.98
CA THR A 159 21.68 0.72 8.47
C THR A 159 22.51 0.42 9.72
N SER A 160 23.72 1.01 9.83
CA SER A 160 24.58 0.91 11.02
C SER A 160 23.91 1.48 12.28
N ASN A 161 23.23 2.63 12.14
CA ASN A 161 22.47 3.25 13.21
C ASN A 161 21.21 2.47 13.57
N ALA A 162 20.55 1.84 12.58
CA ALA A 162 19.50 0.87 12.82
C ALA A 162 19.99 -0.32 13.64
N MET A 163 21.13 -0.88 13.27
CA MET A 163 21.70 -2.01 13.98
C MET A 163 22.15 -1.62 15.40
N PHE A 164 22.66 -0.40 15.61
CA PHE A 164 22.95 0.12 16.94
C PHE A 164 21.69 0.31 17.79
N TYR A 165 20.60 0.81 17.20
CA TYR A 165 19.30 0.88 17.87
C TYR A 165 18.79 -0.51 18.26
N LEU A 166 18.77 -1.47 17.33
CA LEU A 166 18.40 -2.86 17.59
C LEU A 166 19.24 -3.45 18.73
N ALA A 167 20.56 -3.28 18.69
CA ALA A 167 21.48 -3.77 19.72
C ALA A 167 21.42 -2.99 21.05
N SER A 168 20.66 -1.90 21.15
CA SER A 168 20.45 -1.18 22.42
C SER A 168 19.05 -1.42 22.97
N GLN A 169 18.02 -1.24 22.13
CA GLN A 169 16.62 -1.26 22.52
C GLN A 169 15.94 -2.62 22.28
N GLY A 170 16.39 -3.39 21.29
CA GLY A 170 15.64 -4.53 20.76
C GLY A 170 14.48 -4.11 19.85
N VAL A 171 13.75 -5.08 19.33
CA VAL A 171 12.63 -4.88 18.42
C VAL A 171 11.44 -5.76 18.78
N THR A 172 10.25 -5.21 18.51
CA THR A 172 8.96 -5.84 18.69
C THR A 172 8.49 -6.52 17.39
N PHE A 173 7.37 -7.23 17.46
CA PHE A 173 6.78 -7.87 16.28
C PHE A 173 5.95 -6.87 15.46
N GLU A 174 5.88 -7.09 14.15
CA GLU A 174 5.02 -6.34 13.22
C GLU A 174 3.55 -6.34 13.69
N ALA A 175 3.10 -7.46 14.26
CA ALA A 175 1.77 -7.59 14.83
C ALA A 175 1.46 -6.60 15.98
N TRP A 176 2.49 -6.15 16.73
CA TRP A 176 2.35 -5.21 17.83
C TRP A 176 2.62 -3.75 17.45
N TYR A 177 3.32 -3.54 16.34
CA TYR A 177 3.65 -2.21 15.82
C TYR A 177 3.69 -2.24 14.28
N PRO A 178 2.52 -2.23 13.62
CA PRO A 178 2.42 -2.44 12.17
C PRO A 178 3.07 -1.33 11.35
N TYR A 179 3.63 -1.70 10.20
CA TYR A 179 4.24 -0.81 9.23
C TYR A 179 3.21 0.03 8.46
N LYS A 180 3.50 1.33 8.38
CA LYS A 180 2.59 2.36 7.84
C LYS A 180 3.13 3.08 6.62
N GLN A 181 4.36 2.79 6.18
CA GLN A 181 4.99 3.47 5.03
C GLN A 181 5.05 4.99 5.17
N MET A 182 5.10 5.47 6.41
CA MET A 182 5.19 6.88 6.75
C MET A 182 5.78 7.05 8.14
N ASP A 183 6.21 8.26 8.43
CA ASP A 183 6.49 8.67 9.80
C ASP A 183 5.16 8.70 10.56
N PHE A 184 5.00 7.90 11.63
CA PHE A 184 3.75 7.87 12.40
C PHE A 184 3.44 9.26 13.00
N PRO A 185 2.15 9.69 13.08
CA PRO A 185 1.78 11.07 13.34
C PRO A 185 2.40 11.58 14.64
N TYR A 186 3.34 12.51 14.48
CA TYR A 186 3.91 13.35 15.52
C TYR A 186 4.37 12.63 16.80
N GLY A 187 5.52 11.95 16.67
CA GLY A 187 6.54 11.98 17.73
C GLY A 187 6.37 11.02 18.91
N THR A 188 5.35 10.15 18.93
CA THR A 188 5.27 9.13 19.98
C THR A 188 5.71 7.78 19.44
N CYS A 189 7.01 7.53 19.52
CA CYS A 189 7.53 6.16 19.50
C CYS A 189 6.80 5.36 20.58
N ILE A 190 6.03 4.35 20.19
CA ILE A 190 5.30 3.51 21.15
C ILE A 190 6.09 2.26 21.55
N GLY A 191 7.37 2.18 21.16
CA GLY A 191 8.22 1.01 21.36
C GLY A 191 8.35 0.59 22.83
N ASP A 192 8.26 1.52 23.79
CA ASP A 192 8.35 1.19 25.21
C ASP A 192 7.03 0.65 25.81
N ALA A 193 5.93 0.79 25.08
CA ALA A 193 4.62 0.27 25.47
C ALA A 193 4.36 -1.15 24.93
N VAL A 194 5.28 -1.70 24.13
CA VAL A 194 5.23 -3.09 23.63
C VAL A 194 6.52 -3.81 23.98
N SER A 195 6.42 -5.11 24.25
CA SER A 195 7.59 -5.92 24.55
C SER A 195 8.47 -6.08 23.32
N LYS A 196 9.78 -6.08 23.55
CA LYS A 196 10.82 -6.22 22.53
C LYS A 196 11.48 -7.58 22.72
N SER A 197 11.08 -8.55 21.91
CA SER A 197 11.45 -9.97 22.09
C SER A 197 12.84 -10.29 21.54
N TYR A 198 13.30 -9.55 20.54
CA TYR A 198 14.54 -9.84 19.84
C TYR A 198 15.54 -8.70 19.89
N LYS A 199 16.81 -9.06 20.01
CA LYS A 199 17.94 -8.15 20.10
C LYS A 199 19.21 -8.83 19.57
N PRO A 200 20.01 -8.17 18.72
CA PRO A 200 21.33 -8.67 18.34
C PRO A 200 22.21 -8.88 19.58
N ALA A 201 22.81 -10.06 19.69
CA ALA A 201 23.82 -10.37 20.71
C ALA A 201 25.20 -9.85 20.29
N ARG A 202 25.51 -9.98 19.00
CA ARG A 202 26.74 -9.49 18.37
C ARG A 202 26.41 -8.81 17.04
N ARG A 203 27.29 -7.90 16.63
CA ARG A 203 27.22 -7.18 15.35
C ARG A 203 28.60 -6.72 14.92
N GLY A 204 28.81 -6.56 13.63
CA GLY A 204 30.07 -6.09 13.07
C GLY A 204 29.90 -5.45 11.70
N GLY A 205 30.94 -4.71 11.28
CA GLY A 205 31.07 -4.24 9.91
C GLY A 205 31.82 -5.27 9.06
N VAL A 206 31.73 -5.13 7.74
CA VAL A 206 32.51 -5.95 6.80
C VAL A 206 33.27 -5.02 5.88
N ALA A 207 34.55 -5.35 5.64
CA ALA A 207 35.34 -4.64 4.64
C ALA A 207 34.69 -4.80 3.26
N ASN A 208 34.75 -3.75 2.42
CA ASN A 208 34.23 -3.79 1.05
C ASN A 208 35.18 -4.56 0.12
N GLU A 209 35.36 -5.85 0.42
CA GLU A 209 36.16 -6.80 -0.32
C GLU A 209 35.31 -8.05 -0.55
N VAL A 210 35.27 -8.57 -1.79
CA VAL A 210 34.43 -9.73 -2.15
C VAL A 210 34.69 -10.93 -1.23
N ALA A 211 35.96 -11.19 -0.88
CA ALA A 211 36.32 -12.27 0.04
C ALA A 211 35.79 -12.05 1.46
N ALA A 212 35.86 -10.82 1.99
CA ALA A 212 35.34 -10.49 3.31
C ALA A 212 33.82 -10.64 3.39
N ILE A 213 33.11 -10.13 2.37
CA ILE A 213 31.64 -10.21 2.29
C ILE A 213 31.19 -11.67 2.17
N LYS A 214 31.83 -12.50 1.33
CA LYS A 214 31.50 -13.94 1.25
C LYS A 214 31.74 -14.65 2.59
N GLN A 215 32.88 -14.37 3.24
CA GLN A 215 33.19 -14.96 4.53
C GLN A 215 32.15 -14.56 5.58
N ALA A 216 31.75 -13.30 5.63
CA ALA A 216 30.71 -12.82 6.53
C ALA A 216 29.35 -13.46 6.23
N ILE A 217 28.96 -13.58 4.96
CA ILE A 217 27.72 -14.27 4.57
C ILE A 217 27.71 -15.72 5.05
N TYR A 218 28.86 -16.40 4.95
CA TYR A 218 28.99 -17.81 5.31
C TYR A 218 29.03 -18.05 6.82
N ASP A 219 29.75 -17.20 7.56
CA ASP A 219 29.93 -17.35 9.00
C ASP A 219 28.76 -16.78 9.81
N HIS A 220 28.16 -15.68 9.33
CA HIS A 220 27.20 -14.86 10.07
C HIS A 220 25.85 -14.70 9.36
N GLY A 221 25.54 -15.52 8.34
CA GLY A 221 24.28 -15.39 7.62
C GLY A 221 24.23 -14.17 6.68
N PRO A 222 23.06 -13.86 6.08
CA PRO A 222 22.90 -12.69 5.21
C PRO A 222 23.40 -11.38 5.83
N VAL A 223 24.01 -10.53 5.01
CA VAL A 223 24.56 -9.23 5.43
C VAL A 223 23.80 -8.09 4.77
N ALA A 224 23.58 -6.99 5.50
CA ALA A 224 22.98 -5.79 4.92
C ALA A 224 24.06 -4.89 4.35
N CYS A 225 23.90 -4.42 3.12
CA CYS A 225 24.88 -3.56 2.44
C CYS A 225 24.18 -2.39 1.74
N SER A 226 24.93 -1.33 1.51
CA SER A 226 24.52 -0.19 0.70
C SER A 226 24.76 -0.47 -0.79
N VAL A 227 23.91 0.15 -1.63
CA VAL A 227 23.98 0.11 -3.09
C VAL A 227 23.54 1.45 -3.68
N ALA A 228 24.04 1.79 -4.86
CA ALA A 228 23.73 3.00 -5.60
C ALA A 228 22.67 2.73 -6.68
N VAL A 229 21.44 3.13 -6.42
CA VAL A 229 20.29 2.89 -7.29
C VAL A 229 20.08 4.06 -8.25
N ASP A 230 20.02 3.73 -9.54
CA ASP A 230 19.57 4.58 -10.64
C ASP A 230 18.28 4.03 -11.27
N ASP A 231 17.85 4.59 -12.39
CA ASP A 231 16.66 4.18 -13.12
C ASP A 231 16.79 2.79 -13.79
N LEU A 232 18.00 2.39 -14.22
CA LEU A 232 18.31 1.04 -14.70
C LEU A 232 18.08 0.00 -13.60
N PHE A 233 18.53 0.28 -12.38
CA PHE A 233 18.30 -0.56 -11.22
C PHE A 233 16.81 -0.61 -10.87
N GLN A 234 16.13 0.55 -10.86
CA GLN A 234 14.70 0.65 -10.56
C GLN A 234 13.86 -0.20 -11.52
N ALA A 235 14.21 -0.21 -12.81
CA ALA A 235 13.48 -0.92 -13.86
C ALA A 235 13.89 -2.40 -14.02
N TYR A 236 14.80 -2.94 -13.18
CA TYR A 236 15.33 -4.29 -13.34
C TYR A 236 14.24 -5.39 -13.27
N THR A 237 14.33 -6.37 -14.17
CA THR A 237 13.42 -7.54 -14.24
C THR A 237 14.13 -8.88 -14.32
N GLY A 238 15.43 -8.93 -14.61
CA GLY A 238 16.17 -10.20 -14.67
C GLY A 238 17.54 -10.11 -15.31
N GLY A 239 18.30 -11.20 -15.24
CA GLY A 239 19.70 -11.28 -15.70
C GLY A 239 20.71 -10.80 -14.65
N ILE A 240 22.00 -10.74 -15.00
CA ILE A 240 23.05 -10.28 -14.08
C ILE A 240 23.23 -8.78 -14.26
N TYR A 241 22.88 -8.01 -13.23
CA TYR A 241 23.02 -6.56 -13.20
C TYR A 241 24.50 -6.17 -13.18
N ASN A 242 24.92 -5.41 -14.19
CA ASN A 242 26.27 -4.87 -14.33
C ASN A 242 26.24 -3.39 -14.76
N GLY A 243 25.16 -2.69 -14.40
CA GLY A 243 24.98 -1.26 -14.65
C GLY A 243 25.80 -0.39 -13.68
N PRO A 244 25.89 0.92 -13.96
CA PRO A 244 26.75 1.84 -13.24
C PRO A 244 26.21 2.18 -11.84
N GLY A 245 24.89 2.27 -11.68
CA GLY A 245 24.25 2.79 -10.48
C GLY A 245 24.39 4.32 -10.37
N ALA A 246 23.81 4.88 -9.31
CA ALA A 246 23.94 6.31 -9.02
C ALA A 246 25.37 6.71 -8.60
N THR A 247 25.62 8.03 -8.55
CA THR A 247 26.90 8.62 -8.12
C THR A 247 27.29 8.22 -6.70
N TYR A 248 26.31 8.00 -5.82
CA TYR A 248 26.51 7.65 -4.43
C TYR A 248 25.51 6.57 -4.02
N THR A 249 25.85 5.80 -2.97
CA THR A 249 24.92 4.85 -2.36
C THR A 249 23.73 5.58 -1.76
N ASN A 250 22.52 5.16 -2.14
CA ASN A 250 21.25 5.76 -1.71
C ASN A 250 20.25 4.71 -1.20
N HIS A 251 20.56 3.43 -1.29
CA HIS A 251 19.68 2.33 -0.90
C HIS A 251 20.40 1.25 -0.08
N ALA A 252 19.65 0.52 0.76
CA ALA A 252 20.17 -0.60 1.54
C ALA A 252 19.40 -1.89 1.20
N VAL A 253 20.15 -2.98 1.07
CA VAL A 253 19.69 -4.30 0.61
C VAL A 253 20.39 -5.40 1.40
N LEU A 254 19.94 -6.65 1.25
CA LEU A 254 20.64 -7.80 1.82
C LEU A 254 21.42 -8.55 0.73
N LEU A 255 22.65 -8.97 1.03
CA LEU A 255 23.37 -9.97 0.28
C LEU A 255 23.19 -11.32 0.96
N VAL A 256 22.63 -12.28 0.24
CA VAL A 256 22.19 -13.59 0.79
C VAL A 256 22.97 -14.77 0.22
N GLY A 257 23.89 -14.52 -0.72
CA GLY A 257 24.64 -15.56 -1.40
C GLY A 257 25.49 -15.03 -2.55
N TRP A 258 26.19 -15.93 -3.23
CA TRP A 258 27.07 -15.66 -4.36
C TRP A 258 27.13 -16.82 -5.35
N ASP A 259 27.58 -16.52 -6.57
CA ASP A 259 28.02 -17.52 -7.54
C ASP A 259 29.23 -17.02 -8.33
N ASP A 260 30.32 -17.80 -8.31
CA ASP A 260 31.56 -17.53 -9.04
C ASP A 260 31.61 -18.18 -10.42
N ASN A 261 30.67 -19.07 -10.75
CA ASN A 261 30.75 -19.90 -11.95
C ASN A 261 30.28 -19.16 -13.22
N ASN A 262 29.74 -17.95 -13.10
CA ASN A 262 29.18 -17.17 -14.20
C ASN A 262 29.95 -15.85 -14.42
N GLY A 263 30.87 -15.85 -15.38
CA GLY A 263 31.66 -14.66 -15.74
C GLY A 263 32.63 -14.26 -14.62
N ASP A 264 32.55 -13.00 -14.18
CA ASP A 264 33.34 -12.47 -13.07
C ASP A 264 32.72 -12.77 -11.69
N GLY A 265 31.53 -13.37 -11.65
CA GLY A 265 30.74 -13.68 -10.45
C GLY A 265 29.72 -12.60 -10.05
N TYR A 266 28.70 -12.99 -9.28
CA TYR A 266 27.60 -12.10 -8.85
C TYR A 266 27.02 -12.41 -7.46
N TRP A 267 26.53 -11.38 -6.78
CA TRP A 267 25.81 -11.49 -5.51
C TRP A 267 24.37 -11.86 -5.79
N ILE A 268 23.79 -12.67 -4.90
CA ILE A 268 22.35 -12.84 -4.79
C ILE A 268 21.88 -11.79 -3.79
N MET A 269 21.17 -10.79 -4.29
CA MET A 269 20.74 -9.63 -3.51
C MET A 269 19.23 -9.69 -3.28
N ARG A 270 18.79 -9.51 -2.03
CA ARG A 270 17.38 -9.39 -1.65
C ARG A 270 17.03 -7.91 -1.46
N ASN A 271 15.95 -7.47 -2.08
CA ASN A 271 15.43 -6.11 -1.99
C ASN A 271 14.18 -6.02 -1.09
N SER A 272 13.70 -4.80 -0.83
CA SER A 272 12.54 -4.46 0.01
C SER A 272 11.43 -3.74 -0.75
N TRP A 273 11.29 -4.01 -2.06
CA TRP A 273 10.27 -3.39 -2.94
C TRP A 273 9.16 -4.36 -3.36
N GLY A 274 8.95 -5.43 -2.57
CA GLY A 274 7.99 -6.47 -2.87
C GLY A 274 8.46 -7.49 -3.92
N THR A 275 7.67 -8.55 -4.09
CA THR A 275 8.00 -9.68 -4.98
C THR A 275 7.82 -9.36 -6.46
N SER A 276 7.01 -8.35 -6.80
CA SER A 276 6.80 -7.92 -8.19
C SER A 276 7.99 -7.19 -8.82
N TRP A 277 9.04 -6.90 -8.05
CA TRP A 277 10.28 -6.28 -8.55
C TRP A 277 11.38 -7.33 -8.75
N GLY A 278 12.12 -7.23 -9.86
CA GLY A 278 13.23 -8.14 -10.15
C GLY A 278 12.80 -9.61 -10.26
N LEU A 279 13.61 -10.49 -9.67
CA LEU A 279 13.40 -11.95 -9.62
C LEU A 279 12.72 -12.32 -8.30
N ASP A 280 11.39 -12.16 -8.21
CA ASP A 280 10.61 -12.38 -6.98
C ASP A 280 11.12 -11.57 -5.78
N GLY A 281 11.54 -10.32 -6.01
CA GLY A 281 12.15 -9.45 -5.00
C GLY A 281 13.68 -9.55 -4.88
N TYR A 282 14.33 -10.34 -5.74
CA TYR A 282 15.78 -10.53 -5.76
C TYR A 282 16.43 -9.95 -7.03
N MET A 283 17.74 -9.73 -6.97
CA MET A 283 18.58 -9.37 -8.12
C MET A 283 19.86 -10.19 -8.09
N LEU A 284 20.33 -10.60 -9.27
CA LEU A 284 21.70 -11.08 -9.44
C LEU A 284 22.55 -9.87 -9.83
N ILE A 285 23.54 -9.48 -9.02
CA ILE A 285 24.33 -8.26 -9.26
C ILE A 285 25.83 -8.55 -9.24
N ARG A 286 26.54 -8.16 -10.30
CA ARG A 286 27.99 -8.37 -10.43
C ARG A 286 28.74 -7.67 -9.29
N TRP A 287 29.87 -8.24 -8.86
CA TRP A 287 30.73 -7.61 -7.87
C TRP A 287 31.05 -6.15 -8.23
N GLY A 288 30.92 -5.24 -7.27
CA GLY A 288 31.25 -3.82 -7.43
C GLY A 288 30.34 -3.02 -8.37
N ALA A 289 29.39 -3.64 -9.08
CA ALA A 289 28.39 -2.92 -9.85
C ALA A 289 27.50 -2.09 -8.91
N ALA A 290 27.13 -0.87 -9.33
CA ALA A 290 26.34 0.04 -8.49
C ALA A 290 26.89 0.23 -7.07
N GLN A 291 28.21 0.14 -6.88
CA GLN A 291 28.87 0.27 -5.57
C GLN A 291 28.38 -0.73 -4.51
N ILE A 292 27.76 -1.84 -4.93
CA ILE A 292 27.28 -2.91 -4.02
C ILE A 292 28.45 -3.47 -3.21
N GLY A 293 28.21 -3.70 -1.92
CA GLY A 293 29.23 -4.17 -0.97
C GLY A 293 29.77 -3.07 -0.05
N SER A 294 29.31 -1.83 -0.25
CA SER A 294 29.63 -0.71 0.66
C SER A 294 28.82 -0.81 1.96
N ASP A 295 29.39 -0.34 3.08
CA ASP A 295 28.72 -0.32 4.41
C ASP A 295 28.08 -1.65 4.84
N CYS A 296 28.68 -2.77 4.46
CA CYS A 296 28.14 -4.06 4.83
C CYS A 296 28.20 -4.28 6.35
N ILE A 297 27.12 -4.77 6.92
CA ILE A 297 27.01 -5.13 8.33
C ILE A 297 26.38 -6.51 8.51
N TRP A 298 26.78 -7.19 9.57
CA TRP A 298 26.18 -8.43 10.04
C TRP A 298 25.70 -8.29 11.47
N ALA A 299 24.80 -9.17 11.86
CA ALA A 299 24.37 -9.36 13.24
C ALA A 299 24.32 -10.86 13.54
N GLU A 300 24.33 -11.21 14.81
CA GLU A 300 24.06 -12.56 15.28
C GLU A 300 23.15 -12.49 16.50
N THR A 301 22.29 -13.49 16.63
CA THR A 301 21.45 -13.69 17.80
C THR A 301 21.93 -14.90 18.58
N ASP A 302 21.74 -14.85 19.90
CA ASP A 302 21.77 -16.07 20.72
C ASP A 302 20.37 -16.71 20.68
N PRO A 303 20.25 -18.03 20.87
CA PRO A 303 18.95 -18.68 20.98
C PRO A 303 18.10 -17.97 22.03
N ILE A 304 16.85 -17.67 21.68
CA ILE A 304 15.96 -16.93 22.57
C ILE A 304 15.66 -17.77 23.82
N ALA A 305 16.20 -17.35 24.97
CA ALA A 305 16.17 -18.13 26.22
C ALA A 305 14.87 -17.98 27.02
N ALA A 306 14.02 -17.04 26.65
CA ALA A 306 12.73 -16.76 27.29
C ALA A 306 11.58 -17.02 26.30
N PRO A 307 10.34 -17.19 26.80
CA PRO A 307 9.16 -17.15 25.95
C PRO A 307 9.10 -15.88 25.09
N ALA A 308 8.61 -16.02 23.86
CA ALA A 308 8.40 -14.93 22.94
C ALA A 308 7.04 -15.11 22.27
N LEU A 309 6.01 -14.71 23.03
CA LEU A 309 4.63 -14.82 22.61
C LEU A 309 4.25 -13.64 21.74
N VAL A 310 3.53 -13.88 20.65
CA VAL A 310 2.98 -12.85 19.77
C VAL A 310 1.59 -13.29 19.31
N GLN A 311 0.69 -12.35 19.05
CA GLN A 311 -0.52 -12.73 18.32
C GLN A 311 -0.21 -12.95 16.85
N SER A 312 -0.43 -14.16 16.36
CA SER A 312 -0.30 -14.49 14.94
C SER A 312 -1.59 -14.20 14.18
N ALA A 313 -2.75 -14.28 14.84
CA ALA A 313 -4.05 -13.94 14.25
C ALA A 313 -5.02 -13.33 15.28
N VAL A 314 -5.93 -12.50 14.78
CA VAL A 314 -7.06 -11.96 15.53
C VAL A 314 -8.32 -12.20 14.71
N THR A 315 -9.32 -12.83 15.31
CA THR A 315 -10.66 -12.95 14.73
C THR A 315 -11.69 -12.43 15.70
N VAL A 316 -12.76 -11.83 15.16
CA VAL A 316 -13.86 -11.29 15.94
C VAL A 316 -15.12 -11.99 15.48
N ASP A 317 -15.68 -12.84 16.33
CA ASP A 317 -16.89 -13.62 16.08
C ASP A 317 -18.09 -12.93 16.73
N SER A 318 -18.94 -12.39 15.88
CA SER A 318 -20.04 -11.52 16.22
C SER A 318 -21.27 -12.02 15.43
N ALA A 319 -22.26 -12.57 16.13
CA ALA A 319 -23.52 -13.13 15.62
C ALA A 319 -23.47 -13.90 14.27
N GLY A 320 -22.33 -14.46 13.87
CA GLY A 320 -22.09 -15.15 12.60
C GLY A 320 -21.71 -14.28 11.38
N ASN A 321 -21.55 -12.96 11.49
CA ASN A 321 -21.10 -12.11 10.36
C ASN A 321 -19.59 -11.77 10.38
N GLY A 322 -18.88 -12.12 11.47
CA GLY A 322 -17.43 -11.98 11.59
C GLY A 322 -16.93 -10.53 11.74
N VAL A 323 -17.81 -9.61 12.12
CA VAL A 323 -17.55 -8.17 12.17
C VAL A 323 -18.27 -7.51 13.35
N LEU A 324 -17.53 -6.93 14.30
CA LEU A 324 -18.12 -6.25 15.45
C LEU A 324 -18.91 -4.99 15.04
N ASP A 325 -20.23 -5.04 15.20
CA ASP A 325 -21.15 -3.93 14.97
C ASP A 325 -21.35 -3.05 16.23
N PRO A 326 -21.65 -1.74 16.08
CA PRO A 326 -22.08 -0.90 17.19
C PRO A 326 -23.26 -1.52 17.96
N GLY A 327 -23.11 -1.68 19.27
CA GLY A 327 -24.10 -2.30 20.15
C GLY A 327 -24.00 -3.82 20.25
N GLU A 328 -23.12 -4.45 19.47
CA GLU A 328 -22.93 -5.90 19.47
C GLU A 328 -21.94 -6.36 20.54
N THR A 329 -22.12 -7.60 21.00
CA THR A 329 -21.15 -8.33 21.80
C THR A 329 -20.53 -9.43 20.97
N ALA A 330 -19.20 -9.48 20.91
CA ALA A 330 -18.44 -10.42 20.11
C ALA A 330 -17.38 -11.15 20.94
N THR A 331 -17.03 -12.35 20.48
CA THR A 331 -15.86 -13.08 20.97
C THR A 331 -14.65 -12.66 20.15
N VAL A 332 -13.62 -12.12 20.81
CA VAL A 332 -12.32 -11.86 20.19
C VAL A 332 -11.44 -13.07 20.46
N ARG A 333 -11.08 -13.81 19.41
CA ARG A 333 -10.15 -14.93 19.49
C ARG A 333 -8.77 -14.49 19.01
N LEU A 334 -7.79 -14.65 19.88
CA LEU A 334 -6.40 -14.31 19.67
C LEU A 334 -5.58 -15.59 19.55
N THR A 335 -5.08 -15.90 18.36
CA THR A 335 -4.12 -17.01 18.20
C THR A 335 -2.75 -16.52 18.62
N VAL A 336 -2.15 -17.17 19.61
CA VAL A 336 -0.87 -16.81 20.20
C VAL A 336 0.17 -17.84 19.80
N HIS A 337 1.24 -17.38 19.16
CA HIS A 337 2.39 -18.19 18.77
C HIS A 337 3.55 -17.97 19.74
N ASN A 338 4.26 -19.04 20.14
CA ASN A 338 5.48 -18.95 20.93
C ASN A 338 6.75 -19.16 20.11
N HIS A 339 7.44 -18.08 19.73
CA HIS A 339 8.73 -18.15 19.03
C HIS A 339 9.93 -18.40 19.98
N GLY A 340 9.68 -18.42 21.29
CA GLY A 340 10.68 -18.45 22.35
C GLY A 340 11.00 -19.85 22.89
N THR A 341 11.53 -19.91 24.11
CA THR A 341 11.49 -21.16 24.91
C THR A 341 10.07 -21.44 25.43
N ALA A 342 9.86 -22.64 25.97
CA ALA A 342 8.56 -23.05 26.49
C ALA A 342 8.01 -22.07 27.54
N ALA A 343 6.72 -21.75 27.42
CA ALA A 343 5.98 -20.88 28.31
C ALA A 343 4.94 -21.71 29.08
N ALA A 344 4.89 -21.58 30.41
CA ALA A 344 4.00 -22.36 31.25
C ALA A 344 3.11 -21.47 32.12
N GLY A 345 1.84 -21.85 32.23
CA GLY A 345 0.84 -21.14 33.03
C GLY A 345 0.66 -19.66 32.63
N ILE A 346 0.55 -19.40 31.32
CA ILE A 346 0.40 -18.04 30.78
C ILE A 346 -1.06 -17.60 30.82
N SER A 347 -1.33 -16.50 31.51
CA SER A 347 -2.57 -15.75 31.36
C SER A 347 -2.37 -14.61 30.37
N VAL A 348 -3.36 -14.41 29.49
CA VAL A 348 -3.41 -13.31 28.54
C VAL A 348 -4.54 -12.40 28.97
N GLY A 349 -4.24 -11.12 29.17
CA GLY A 349 -5.25 -10.09 29.38
C GLY A 349 -5.48 -9.26 28.13
N LEU A 350 -6.71 -8.79 27.97
CA LEU A 350 -7.15 -7.84 26.96
C LEU A 350 -7.76 -6.62 27.66
N ALA A 351 -7.30 -5.44 27.28
CA ALA A 351 -7.82 -4.17 27.76
C ALA A 351 -8.00 -3.19 26.60
N SER A 352 -8.88 -2.20 26.77
CA SER A 352 -9.03 -1.06 25.87
C SER A 352 -9.31 0.18 26.72
N ASP A 353 -8.65 1.29 26.39
CA ASP A 353 -8.92 2.60 26.98
C ASP A 353 -9.99 3.38 26.19
N ASP A 354 -10.48 2.81 25.08
CA ASP A 354 -11.50 3.43 24.24
C ASP A 354 -12.88 3.34 24.89
N PRO A 355 -13.55 4.47 25.18
CA PRO A 355 -14.86 4.47 25.86
C PRO A 355 -15.98 3.84 25.02
N LEU A 356 -15.75 3.59 23.73
CA LEU A 356 -16.73 2.99 22.81
C LEU A 356 -16.67 1.46 22.78
N VAL A 357 -15.78 0.82 23.55
CA VAL A 357 -15.77 -0.63 23.71
C VAL A 357 -15.59 -1.03 25.18
N THR A 358 -16.36 -2.01 25.62
CA THR A 358 -16.22 -2.62 26.95
C THR A 358 -15.69 -4.03 26.81
N VAL A 359 -14.59 -4.36 27.48
CA VAL A 359 -14.10 -5.75 27.57
C VAL A 359 -14.77 -6.43 28.76
N THR A 360 -15.72 -7.31 28.50
CA THR A 360 -16.54 -7.98 29.53
C THR A 360 -15.89 -9.27 30.05
N GLN A 361 -15.10 -9.95 29.22
CA GLN A 361 -14.19 -11.02 29.63
C GLN A 361 -12.75 -10.59 29.30
N PRO A 362 -12.02 -9.98 30.26
CA PRO A 362 -10.74 -9.32 29.99
C PRO A 362 -9.52 -10.22 30.11
N ALA A 363 -9.69 -11.51 30.39
CA ALA A 363 -8.57 -12.43 30.55
C ALA A 363 -8.94 -13.85 30.17
N ASP A 364 -7.96 -14.58 29.66
CA ASP A 364 -8.01 -16.01 29.44
C ASP A 364 -6.65 -16.64 29.83
N THR A 365 -6.58 -17.96 29.94
CA THR A 365 -5.36 -18.70 30.26
C THR A 365 -5.06 -19.72 29.17
N LEU A 366 -3.86 -19.64 28.63
CA LEU A 366 -3.39 -20.56 27.61
C LEU A 366 -2.86 -21.86 28.25
N PRO A 367 -2.92 -22.99 27.53
CA PRO A 367 -2.14 -24.17 27.90
C PRO A 367 -0.63 -23.87 27.88
N ASP A 368 0.17 -24.78 28.42
CA ASP A 368 1.63 -24.68 28.30
C ASP A 368 2.03 -24.73 26.82
N LEU A 369 2.74 -23.70 26.37
CA LEU A 369 3.16 -23.53 24.98
C LEU A 369 4.63 -23.88 24.81
N ALA A 370 4.91 -25.00 24.16
CA ALA A 370 6.25 -25.31 23.67
C ALA A 370 6.70 -24.29 22.60
N LYS A 371 7.99 -24.31 22.26
CA LYS A 371 8.51 -23.53 21.12
C LYS A 371 7.81 -23.94 19.83
N GLY A 372 7.39 -22.97 19.03
CA GLY A 372 6.67 -23.15 17.76
C GLY A 372 5.21 -23.58 17.92
N ALA A 373 4.70 -23.68 19.16
CA ALA A 373 3.30 -24.03 19.41
C ALA A 373 2.40 -22.79 19.36
N GLU A 374 1.14 -23.03 19.00
CA GLU A 374 0.08 -22.02 19.01
C GLU A 374 -1.08 -22.45 19.92
N ALA A 375 -1.76 -21.47 20.50
CA ALA A 375 -3.03 -21.67 21.19
C ALA A 375 -3.89 -20.39 21.12
N ASP A 376 -5.19 -20.57 21.27
CA ASP A 376 -6.15 -19.47 21.23
C ASP A 376 -6.50 -19.00 22.64
N ALA A 377 -6.50 -17.68 22.83
CA ALA A 377 -7.12 -17.00 23.96
C ALA A 377 -8.42 -16.33 23.50
N GLU A 378 -9.49 -16.47 24.28
CA GLU A 378 -10.80 -15.91 23.96
C GLU A 378 -11.21 -14.81 24.95
N PHE A 379 -11.66 -13.69 24.40
CA PHE A 379 -12.16 -12.55 25.14
C PHE A 379 -13.56 -12.21 24.67
N THR A 380 -14.32 -11.49 25.49
CA THR A 380 -15.62 -10.97 25.10
C THR A 380 -15.58 -9.45 25.17
N VAL A 381 -15.97 -8.81 24.08
CA VAL A 381 -16.03 -7.34 23.96
C VAL A 381 -17.43 -6.92 23.52
N THR A 382 -17.87 -5.77 24.00
CA THR A 382 -19.14 -5.15 23.62
C THR A 382 -18.86 -3.75 23.07
N ALA A 383 -19.22 -3.50 21.81
CA ALA A 383 -19.15 -2.16 21.24
C ALA A 383 -20.33 -1.30 21.71
N SER A 384 -20.09 -0.02 21.94
CA SER A 384 -21.15 0.93 22.26
C SER A 384 -22.15 1.02 21.11
N PRO A 385 -23.47 1.06 21.36
CA PRO A 385 -24.48 1.34 20.33
C PRO A 385 -24.26 2.69 19.62
N ASP A 386 -23.61 3.64 20.30
CA ASP A 386 -23.33 4.99 19.79
C ASP A 386 -21.97 5.06 19.08
N ALA A 387 -21.22 3.96 18.99
CA ALA A 387 -19.92 3.96 18.35
C ALA A 387 -20.07 4.24 16.83
N PRO A 388 -19.30 5.19 16.26
CA PRO A 388 -19.30 5.39 14.81
C PRO A 388 -18.87 4.10 14.11
N LYS A 389 -19.54 3.72 13.01
CA LYS A 389 -19.05 2.57 12.23
C LYS A 389 -17.69 2.90 11.63
N ALA A 390 -16.88 1.86 11.37
CA ALA A 390 -15.47 1.97 11.00
C ALA A 390 -14.55 2.65 12.04
N HIS A 391 -15.05 3.00 13.23
CA HIS A 391 -14.21 3.49 14.32
C HIS A 391 -13.13 2.45 14.68
N ARG A 392 -11.91 2.93 14.86
CA ARG A 392 -10.74 2.09 15.16
C ARG A 392 -10.63 1.91 16.67
N LEU A 393 -10.89 0.69 17.13
CA LEU A 393 -10.70 0.26 18.50
C LEU A 393 -9.27 -0.21 18.70
N GLU A 394 -8.57 0.34 19.68
CA GLU A 394 -7.25 -0.11 20.08
C GLU A 394 -7.33 -1.02 21.30
N PHE A 395 -6.58 -2.12 21.27
CA PHE A 395 -6.53 -3.09 22.34
C PHE A 395 -5.09 -3.31 22.82
N ALA A 396 -4.92 -3.31 24.14
CA ALA A 396 -3.69 -3.70 24.82
C ALA A 396 -3.78 -5.17 25.26
N LEU A 397 -2.68 -5.89 25.03
CA LEU A 397 -2.49 -7.28 25.45
C LEU A 397 -1.46 -7.33 26.57
N ASN A 398 -1.72 -8.13 27.60
CA ASN A 398 -0.78 -8.38 28.67
C ASN A 398 -0.64 -9.88 28.93
N PHE A 399 0.52 -10.43 28.59
CA PHE A 399 0.89 -11.81 28.88
C PHE A 399 1.61 -11.85 30.23
N ALA A 400 1.17 -12.71 31.14
CA ALA A 400 1.83 -12.90 32.43
C ALA A 400 1.69 -14.34 32.92
N GLY A 401 2.78 -14.92 33.44
CA GLY A 401 2.78 -16.29 33.96
C GLY A 401 4.17 -16.90 33.98
N GLY A 402 4.43 -17.85 34.89
CA GLY A 402 5.71 -18.57 34.92
C GLY A 402 6.97 -17.69 35.09
N GLY A 403 6.84 -16.48 35.66
CA GLY A 403 7.94 -15.51 35.78
C GLY A 403 8.21 -14.68 34.51
N PHE A 404 7.39 -14.86 33.46
CA PHE A 404 7.41 -14.10 32.22
C PHE A 404 6.31 -13.02 32.24
N ALA A 405 6.61 -11.88 31.63
CA ALA A 405 5.63 -10.84 31.34
C ALA A 405 5.94 -10.18 29.99
N ALA A 406 4.91 -9.96 29.17
CA ALA A 406 5.03 -9.21 27.93
C ALA A 406 3.79 -8.39 27.64
N ASN A 407 3.96 -7.26 26.98
CA ASN A 407 2.87 -6.40 26.53
C ASN A 407 2.83 -6.37 25.01
N GLY A 408 1.64 -6.50 24.45
CA GLY A 408 1.37 -6.38 23.03
C GLY A 408 0.24 -5.40 22.78
N ARG A 409 0.00 -5.09 21.52
CA ARG A 409 -1.17 -4.32 21.11
C ARG A 409 -1.66 -4.80 19.76
N PHE A 410 -2.93 -4.59 19.51
CA PHE A 410 -3.50 -4.64 18.17
C PHE A 410 -4.65 -3.66 18.10
N TRP A 411 -5.22 -3.51 16.91
CA TRP A 411 -6.42 -2.72 16.73
C TRP A 411 -7.41 -3.51 15.89
N HIS A 412 -8.69 -3.20 16.06
CA HIS A 412 -9.77 -3.73 15.24
C HIS A 412 -10.67 -2.56 14.84
N ARG A 413 -11.20 -2.57 13.62
CA ARG A 413 -12.21 -1.58 13.21
C ARG A 413 -13.58 -2.18 13.43
N LEU A 414 -14.51 -1.38 13.96
CA LEU A 414 -15.93 -1.69 13.87
C LEU A 414 -16.33 -1.85 12.40
N ARG A 415 -17.50 -2.46 12.16
CA ARG A 415 -17.95 -2.84 10.81
C ARG A 415 -17.54 -1.87 9.71
N ARG A 416 -16.84 -2.42 8.71
CA ARG A 416 -16.53 -1.70 7.48
C ARG A 416 -17.83 -1.46 6.72
N PRO A 417 -18.15 -0.20 6.40
CA PRO A 417 -19.37 0.14 5.69
C PRO A 417 -19.32 -0.42 4.26
N GLN A 418 -20.48 -0.51 3.59
CA GLN A 418 -20.53 -0.71 2.14
C GLN A 418 -19.93 0.48 1.39
N ALA A 419 -20.09 1.69 1.93
CA ALA A 419 -19.53 2.92 1.37
C ALA A 419 -18.81 3.79 2.41
N LEU A 420 -17.64 4.30 2.05
CA LEU A 420 -16.94 5.32 2.84
C LEU A 420 -17.00 6.66 2.11
N VAL A 421 -17.58 7.66 2.76
CA VAL A 421 -17.58 9.06 2.30
C VAL A 421 -16.36 9.76 2.91
N ILE A 422 -15.41 10.13 2.07
CA ILE A 422 -14.15 10.79 2.44
C ILE A 422 -14.32 12.25 2.02
N ASP A 423 -14.64 13.09 2.99
CA ASP A 423 -15.04 14.48 2.76
C ASP A 423 -13.88 15.42 3.12
N MET A 424 -13.00 15.67 2.15
CA MET A 424 -11.72 16.35 2.38
C MET A 424 -11.81 17.86 2.11
N ASP A 425 -12.89 18.32 1.48
CA ASP A 425 -13.05 19.72 1.11
C ASP A 425 -13.24 20.65 2.32
N GLY A 426 -12.85 21.90 2.16
CA GLY A 426 -12.73 22.86 3.27
C GLY A 426 -14.07 23.32 3.84
N ASN A 427 -15.16 23.18 3.09
CA ASN A 427 -16.51 23.59 3.49
C ASN A 427 -17.39 22.40 3.92
N ALA A 428 -16.97 21.18 3.61
CA ALA A 428 -17.59 19.90 3.90
C ALA A 428 -19.06 19.83 3.44
N ASN A 429 -19.36 20.42 2.27
CA ASN A 429 -20.75 20.59 1.81
C ASN A 429 -21.31 19.35 1.09
N SER A 430 -20.45 18.57 0.45
CA SER A 430 -20.83 17.40 -0.32
C SER A 430 -20.94 16.16 0.53
N GLY A 431 -19.99 15.92 1.43
CA GLY A 431 -20.01 14.70 2.25
C GLY A 431 -21.32 14.48 3.01
N PRO A 432 -21.93 15.48 3.68
CA PRO A 432 -23.22 15.31 4.34
C PRO A 432 -24.35 14.98 3.37
N ALA A 433 -24.37 15.58 2.18
CA ALA A 433 -25.37 15.33 1.16
C ALA A 433 -25.22 13.93 0.54
N VAL A 434 -23.99 13.52 0.23
CA VAL A 434 -23.64 12.18 -0.26
C VAL A 434 -24.01 11.13 0.79
N LEU A 435 -23.60 11.31 2.05
CA LEU A 435 -23.93 10.38 3.13
C LEU A 435 -25.45 10.26 3.30
N ALA A 436 -26.17 11.37 3.36
CA ALA A 436 -27.62 11.36 3.52
C ALA A 436 -28.32 10.62 2.36
N ALA A 437 -27.87 10.84 1.13
CA ALA A 437 -28.42 10.19 -0.06
C ALA A 437 -28.08 8.69 -0.12
N LEU A 438 -26.88 8.28 0.29
CA LEU A 438 -26.50 6.86 0.39
C LEU A 438 -27.36 6.13 1.43
N LEU A 439 -27.48 6.69 2.63
CA LEU A 439 -28.28 6.11 3.71
C LEU A 439 -29.77 6.01 3.33
N ALA A 440 -30.31 7.04 2.66
CA ALA A 440 -31.69 7.03 2.17
C ALA A 440 -31.94 6.00 1.06
N ASN A 441 -30.90 5.60 0.32
CA ASN A 441 -30.93 4.51 -0.65
C ASN A 441 -30.61 3.13 -0.02
N GLY A 442 -30.49 3.05 1.31
CA GLY A 442 -30.23 1.79 2.01
C GLY A 442 -28.77 1.31 1.92
N VAL A 443 -27.85 2.15 1.44
CA VAL A 443 -26.42 1.85 1.44
C VAL A 443 -25.85 2.08 2.82
N ASP A 444 -25.20 1.07 3.39
CA ASP A 444 -24.50 1.19 4.66
C ASP A 444 -23.25 2.07 4.49
N ALA A 445 -23.33 3.32 4.93
CA ALA A 445 -22.30 4.32 4.69
C ALA A 445 -21.88 5.08 5.96
N VAL A 446 -20.63 5.55 6.00
CA VAL A 446 -20.12 6.50 7.01
C VAL A 446 -19.28 7.58 6.36
N ARG A 447 -19.16 8.72 7.05
CA ARG A 447 -18.40 9.87 6.60
C ARG A 447 -17.27 10.21 7.54
N PHE A 448 -16.12 10.57 6.97
CA PHE A 448 -14.99 11.15 7.70
C PHE A 448 -14.49 12.40 6.98
N THR A 449 -14.09 13.40 7.77
CA THR A 449 -13.41 14.60 7.27
C THR A 449 -11.89 14.53 7.42
N ASP A 450 -11.41 13.56 8.17
CA ASP A 450 -10.00 13.26 8.40
C ASP A 450 -9.87 11.74 8.49
N TYR A 451 -9.50 11.11 7.37
CA TYR A 451 -9.40 9.67 7.24
C TYR A 451 -8.01 9.27 6.75
N ASP A 452 -7.39 8.30 7.42
CA ASP A 452 -6.14 7.71 6.97
C ASP A 452 -6.37 6.86 5.70
N LEU A 453 -6.06 7.46 4.54
CA LEU A 453 -6.21 6.81 3.23
C LEU A 453 -5.32 5.56 3.08
N SER A 454 -4.32 5.34 3.94
CA SER A 454 -3.56 4.09 3.94
C SER A 454 -4.39 2.87 4.36
N GLU A 455 -5.59 3.08 4.93
CA GLU A 455 -6.45 2.03 5.49
C GLU A 455 -7.75 1.79 4.70
N LEU A 456 -7.76 2.14 3.41
CA LEU A 456 -8.94 1.98 2.53
C LEU A 456 -9.28 0.50 2.23
N ASP A 457 -8.32 -0.41 2.35
CA ASP A 457 -8.44 -1.80 1.90
C ASP A 457 -9.70 -2.49 2.46
N GLY A 458 -10.48 -3.15 1.60
CA GLY A 458 -11.67 -3.92 2.01
C GLY A 458 -12.94 -3.08 2.22
N ILE A 459 -12.97 -1.83 1.75
CA ILE A 459 -14.20 -1.03 1.67
C ILE A 459 -14.73 -1.10 0.23
N PRO A 460 -15.95 -1.61 -0.03
CA PRO A 460 -16.43 -1.81 -1.39
C PRO A 460 -16.51 -0.55 -2.25
N MET A 461 -17.08 0.52 -1.69
CA MET A 461 -17.30 1.80 -2.39
C MET A 461 -16.65 2.96 -1.65
N LEU A 462 -15.97 3.82 -2.39
CA LEU A 462 -15.32 5.02 -1.89
C LEU A 462 -15.96 6.25 -2.55
N PHE A 463 -16.44 7.21 -1.77
CA PHE A 463 -16.98 8.47 -2.24
C PHE A 463 -16.08 9.61 -1.76
N VAL A 464 -15.18 10.05 -2.63
CA VAL A 464 -14.16 11.04 -2.32
C VAL A 464 -14.66 12.42 -2.76
N CYS A 465 -14.93 13.29 -1.77
CA CYS A 465 -15.40 14.65 -1.98
C CYS A 465 -14.23 15.62 -1.79
N LEU A 466 -13.75 16.19 -2.90
CA LEU A 466 -12.62 17.14 -2.90
C LEU A 466 -13.06 18.58 -3.12
N GLY A 467 -14.34 18.83 -3.35
CA GLY A 467 -14.89 20.18 -3.46
C GLY A 467 -14.51 20.93 -4.73
N VAL A 468 -14.96 22.18 -4.82
CA VAL A 468 -14.68 23.12 -5.90
C VAL A 468 -14.01 24.38 -5.32
N SER A 469 -13.11 25.01 -6.09
CA SER A 469 -12.50 26.29 -5.69
C SER A 469 -13.57 27.31 -5.25
N PRO A 470 -13.33 28.05 -4.15
CA PRO A 470 -12.05 28.19 -3.43
C PRO A 470 -11.89 27.24 -2.23
N HIS A 471 -12.78 26.26 -2.06
CA HIS A 471 -12.82 25.37 -0.90
C HIS A 471 -12.32 23.96 -1.22
N ASP A 472 -11.67 23.77 -2.36
CA ASP A 472 -11.21 22.48 -2.84
C ASP A 472 -10.03 21.93 -2.00
N TYR A 473 -9.98 20.60 -1.93
CA TYR A 473 -8.84 19.86 -1.40
C TYR A 473 -7.97 19.37 -2.55
N ILE A 474 -6.75 19.90 -2.62
CA ILE A 474 -5.73 19.41 -3.54
C ILE A 474 -5.09 18.16 -2.93
N LEU A 475 -5.39 16.99 -3.49
CA LEU A 475 -4.75 15.73 -3.12
C LEU A 475 -3.22 15.87 -3.10
N SER A 476 -2.58 15.22 -2.14
CA SER A 476 -1.14 14.97 -2.17
C SER A 476 -0.81 13.77 -3.08
N THR A 477 0.46 13.65 -3.49
CA THR A 477 0.94 12.48 -4.24
C THR A 477 0.62 11.17 -3.53
N LEU A 478 0.74 11.15 -2.20
CA LEU A 478 0.50 9.97 -1.39
C LEU A 478 -0.99 9.60 -1.35
N ASP A 479 -1.88 10.58 -1.28
CA ASP A 479 -3.33 10.36 -1.36
C ASP A 479 -3.69 9.71 -2.71
N GLY A 480 -3.12 10.21 -3.80
CA GLY A 480 -3.28 9.63 -5.13
C GLY A 480 -2.79 8.17 -5.19
N VAL A 481 -1.67 7.83 -4.55
CA VAL A 481 -1.16 6.45 -4.46
C VAL A 481 -2.12 5.55 -3.71
N TYR A 482 -2.68 6.00 -2.57
CA TYR A 482 -3.60 5.19 -1.77
C TYR A 482 -4.95 4.99 -2.46
N LEU A 483 -5.53 6.04 -3.05
CA LEU A 483 -6.76 5.94 -3.83
C LEU A 483 -6.58 5.04 -5.05
N ARG A 484 -5.46 5.18 -5.76
CA ARG A 484 -5.09 4.26 -6.85
C ARG A 484 -4.94 2.83 -6.38
N ARG A 485 -4.31 2.60 -5.22
CA ARG A 485 -4.16 1.26 -4.64
C ARG A 485 -5.52 0.62 -4.34
N ALA A 486 -6.48 1.41 -3.88
CA ALA A 486 -7.84 0.94 -3.66
C ALA A 486 -8.49 0.47 -4.98
N LEU A 487 -8.41 1.28 -6.04
CA LEU A 487 -8.89 0.90 -7.38
C LEU A 487 -8.17 -0.34 -7.93
N ALA A 488 -6.84 -0.41 -7.76
CA ALA A 488 -6.02 -1.56 -8.17
C ALA A 488 -6.38 -2.86 -7.43
N ARG A 489 -7.04 -2.75 -6.27
CA ARG A 489 -7.54 -3.88 -5.48
C ARG A 489 -9.03 -4.18 -5.75
N GLY A 490 -9.61 -3.56 -6.78
CA GLY A 490 -10.99 -3.80 -7.19
C GLY A 490 -12.04 -3.03 -6.37
N GLN A 491 -11.64 -2.02 -5.61
CA GLN A 491 -12.60 -1.13 -4.92
C GLN A 491 -13.20 -0.14 -5.92
N ASN A 492 -14.49 0.17 -5.76
CA ASN A 492 -15.20 1.07 -6.65
C ASN A 492 -15.18 2.50 -6.09
N MET A 493 -15.13 3.52 -6.96
CA MET A 493 -14.91 4.89 -6.51
C MET A 493 -15.74 5.94 -7.24
N TYR A 494 -16.40 6.80 -6.48
CA TYR A 494 -16.86 8.12 -6.91
C TYR A 494 -15.81 9.16 -6.48
N LEU A 495 -15.35 9.98 -7.41
CA LEU A 495 -14.45 11.09 -7.14
C LEU A 495 -15.05 12.36 -7.71
N GLU A 496 -15.28 13.35 -6.85
CA GLU A 496 -15.71 14.66 -7.27
C GLU A 496 -14.68 15.75 -6.98
N GLY A 497 -14.68 16.76 -7.85
CA GLY A 497 -14.12 18.07 -7.54
C GLY A 497 -13.86 18.92 -8.79
N GLY A 498 -13.89 20.24 -8.59
CA GLY A 498 -13.86 21.24 -9.66
C GLY A 498 -12.51 21.38 -10.34
N ASP A 499 -11.42 21.33 -9.56
CA ASP A 499 -10.03 21.51 -10.01
C ASP A 499 -9.22 20.21 -10.02
N VAL A 500 -9.88 19.11 -9.66
CA VAL A 500 -9.34 17.75 -9.61
C VAL A 500 -8.91 17.28 -10.99
N TRP A 501 -9.51 17.80 -12.07
CA TRP A 501 -9.30 17.29 -13.42
C TRP A 501 -8.24 18.09 -14.21
N SER A 502 -8.05 19.38 -13.91
CA SER A 502 -7.18 20.27 -14.70
C SER A 502 -5.97 20.87 -13.99
N VAL A 503 -6.00 21.08 -12.66
CA VAL A 503 -5.01 21.95 -11.98
C VAL A 503 -4.07 21.19 -11.01
N SER A 504 -4.40 19.98 -10.56
CA SER A 504 -3.60 19.28 -9.54
C SER A 504 -2.37 18.51 -10.08
N PRO A 505 -1.16 18.61 -9.49
CA PRO A 505 -0.01 17.77 -9.86
C PRO A 505 -0.22 16.25 -9.61
N VAL A 506 -1.28 15.84 -8.90
CA VAL A 506 -1.67 14.42 -8.72
C VAL A 506 -2.41 13.85 -9.93
N ASN A 507 -2.72 14.69 -10.92
CA ASN A 507 -3.47 14.36 -12.13
C ASN A 507 -2.90 13.18 -12.94
N GLN A 508 -1.63 12.84 -12.76
CA GLN A 508 -1.00 11.74 -13.51
C GLN A 508 -1.22 10.35 -12.87
N ILE A 509 -1.52 10.30 -11.57
CA ILE A 509 -1.57 9.05 -10.81
C ILE A 509 -2.96 8.45 -10.82
N LEU A 510 -3.94 9.29 -10.54
CA LEU A 510 -5.30 8.85 -10.22
C LEU A 510 -6.25 9.03 -11.40
N GLN A 511 -6.19 10.14 -12.14
CA GLN A 511 -7.14 10.40 -13.23
C GLN A 511 -7.17 9.34 -14.34
N PRO A 512 -6.04 8.76 -14.79
CA PRO A 512 -6.08 7.71 -15.81
C PRO A 512 -6.97 6.54 -15.41
N TRP A 513 -7.03 6.24 -14.11
CA TRP A 513 -7.86 5.17 -13.56
C TRP A 513 -9.37 5.48 -13.64
N PHE A 514 -9.76 6.74 -13.79
CA PHE A 514 -11.15 7.10 -14.04
C PHE A 514 -11.53 7.10 -15.52
N ASN A 515 -10.56 6.86 -16.42
CA ASN A 515 -10.71 7.04 -17.86
C ASN A 515 -11.43 8.34 -18.23
N ALA A 516 -11.10 9.43 -17.53
CA ALA A 516 -11.63 10.76 -17.74
C ALA A 516 -10.47 11.70 -18.06
N THR A 517 -10.70 12.64 -18.97
CA THR A 517 -9.71 13.66 -19.36
C THR A 517 -10.32 15.04 -19.25
N CYS A 518 -9.55 16.00 -18.73
CA CYS A 518 -9.95 17.40 -18.78
C CYS A 518 -9.80 17.94 -20.21
N VAL A 519 -10.90 18.48 -20.75
CA VAL A 519 -10.97 19.16 -22.04
C VAL A 519 -10.67 20.65 -21.90
N SER A 520 -11.17 21.28 -20.83
CA SER A 520 -10.89 22.68 -20.51
C SER A 520 -11.21 22.98 -19.05
N SER A 521 -10.48 23.92 -18.45
CA SER A 521 -10.74 24.46 -17.11
C SER A 521 -11.42 25.82 -17.18
N GLY A 522 -12.42 26.06 -16.32
CA GLY A 522 -13.03 27.38 -16.09
C GLY A 522 -13.68 28.06 -17.30
N ALA A 523 -14.03 27.31 -18.35
CA ALA A 523 -14.52 27.88 -19.60
C ALA A 523 -16.02 28.27 -19.60
N ALA A 524 -16.86 27.65 -18.75
CA ALA A 524 -18.28 27.98 -18.61
C ALA A 524 -18.85 27.51 -17.26
N PRO A 525 -19.78 28.25 -16.62
CA PRO A 525 -20.39 27.85 -15.36
C PRO A 525 -21.25 26.59 -15.53
N LEU A 526 -21.24 25.73 -14.51
CA LEU A 526 -22.20 24.65 -14.36
C LEU A 526 -23.54 25.23 -13.90
N THR A 527 -24.58 25.01 -14.70
CA THR A 527 -25.93 25.54 -14.44
C THR A 527 -26.94 24.44 -14.16
N ALA A 528 -26.78 23.28 -14.80
CA ALA A 528 -27.57 22.10 -14.51
C ALA A 528 -26.77 20.84 -14.86
N VAL A 529 -26.93 19.79 -14.06
CA VAL A 529 -26.39 18.46 -14.34
C VAL A 529 -27.48 17.62 -14.98
N THR A 530 -27.27 17.29 -16.25
CA THR A 530 -28.19 16.51 -17.07
C THR A 530 -27.59 15.17 -17.48
N GLY A 531 -28.45 14.18 -17.71
CA GLY A 531 -28.03 12.86 -18.13
C GLY A 531 -27.58 12.78 -19.58
N ALA A 532 -26.45 12.12 -19.84
CA ALA A 532 -26.00 11.84 -21.20
C ALA A 532 -26.98 10.88 -21.92
N ALA A 533 -27.31 11.20 -23.16
CA ALA A 533 -28.22 10.40 -23.97
C ALA A 533 -27.69 8.97 -24.17
N GLY A 534 -28.58 7.98 -24.13
CA GLY A 534 -28.23 6.57 -24.32
C GLY A 534 -27.57 5.90 -23.10
N THR A 535 -27.51 6.59 -21.96
CA THR A 535 -27.04 6.02 -20.69
C THR A 535 -28.19 5.78 -19.73
N SER A 536 -27.94 5.04 -18.63
CA SER A 536 -28.88 4.92 -17.51
C SER A 536 -29.18 6.25 -16.83
N TYR A 537 -28.47 7.33 -17.16
CA TYR A 537 -28.71 8.68 -16.66
C TYR A 537 -29.60 9.50 -17.60
N ALA A 538 -29.91 9.03 -18.82
CA ALA A 538 -30.68 9.80 -19.80
C ALA A 538 -32.03 10.29 -19.24
N GLY A 539 -32.38 11.54 -19.55
CA GLY A 539 -33.60 12.20 -19.06
C GLY A 539 -33.46 12.86 -17.68
N PHE A 540 -32.33 12.67 -17.00
CA PHE A 540 -32.01 13.34 -15.75
C PHE A 540 -31.74 14.84 -15.98
N ASP A 541 -32.26 15.71 -15.12
CA ASP A 541 -32.08 17.17 -15.19
C ASP A 541 -32.18 17.80 -13.78
N LEU A 542 -31.03 18.13 -13.19
CA LEU A 542 -30.95 18.80 -11.89
C LEU A 542 -30.28 20.18 -12.01
N PRO A 543 -30.94 21.26 -11.55
CA PRO A 543 -30.27 22.55 -11.41
C PRO A 543 -29.07 22.46 -10.47
N TYR A 544 -28.01 23.20 -10.79
CA TYR A 544 -26.83 23.33 -9.95
C TYR A 544 -26.78 24.74 -9.34
N THR A 545 -26.65 24.79 -8.01
CA THR A 545 -26.62 26.03 -7.22
C THR A 545 -25.37 26.17 -6.34
N GLY A 546 -24.45 25.20 -6.41
CA GLY A 546 -23.17 25.26 -5.70
C GLY A 546 -22.14 26.17 -6.35
N ASP A 547 -20.91 26.10 -5.83
CA ASP A 547 -19.78 26.84 -6.36
C ASP A 547 -19.51 26.37 -7.80
N ASN A 548 -19.54 27.30 -8.76
CA ASN A 548 -19.43 27.03 -10.20
C ASN A 548 -18.35 27.89 -10.89
N GLU A 549 -17.56 28.61 -10.10
CA GLU A 549 -16.39 29.34 -10.56
C GLU A 549 -15.27 28.29 -10.74
N ASN A 550 -14.96 27.93 -11.98
CA ASN A 550 -13.88 26.98 -12.36
C ASN A 550 -14.23 25.49 -12.43
N ILE A 551 -15.45 25.14 -12.84
CA ILE A 551 -15.80 23.74 -13.14
C ILE A 551 -14.99 23.22 -14.34
N ASP A 552 -14.29 22.10 -14.13
CA ASP A 552 -13.62 21.37 -15.20
C ASP A 552 -14.62 20.74 -16.17
N GLN A 553 -14.32 20.87 -17.46
CA GLN A 553 -15.02 20.12 -18.50
C GLN A 553 -14.28 18.82 -18.72
N ILE A 554 -14.94 17.70 -18.44
CA ILE A 554 -14.36 16.36 -18.56
C ILE A 554 -14.99 15.59 -19.71
N ALA A 555 -14.18 14.83 -20.43
CA ALA A 555 -14.61 13.92 -21.48
C ALA A 555 -14.04 12.51 -21.27
N PRO A 556 -14.69 11.48 -21.83
CA PRO A 556 -14.22 10.11 -21.68
C PRO A 556 -12.89 9.88 -22.41
N ALA A 557 -12.01 9.11 -21.77
CA ALA A 557 -10.86 8.44 -22.38
C ALA A 557 -11.26 7.04 -22.88
N ALA A 558 -10.29 6.25 -23.39
CA ALA A 558 -10.52 5.01 -24.14
C ALA A 558 -11.59 4.07 -23.55
N ASP A 559 -11.45 3.68 -22.28
CA ASP A 559 -12.34 2.72 -21.60
C ASP A 559 -13.42 3.42 -20.73
N GLY A 560 -13.63 4.73 -20.94
CA GLY A 560 -14.63 5.52 -20.25
C GLY A 560 -15.80 5.89 -21.15
N TRP A 561 -16.94 6.26 -20.57
CA TRP A 561 -18.06 6.87 -21.28
C TRP A 561 -18.70 8.00 -20.49
N GLN A 562 -19.31 8.95 -21.21
CA GLN A 562 -19.94 10.11 -20.61
C GLN A 562 -21.27 9.69 -19.98
N ILE A 563 -21.50 10.04 -18.72
CA ILE A 563 -22.76 9.80 -18.02
C ILE A 563 -23.53 11.09 -17.70
N LEU A 564 -22.84 12.21 -17.50
CA LEU A 564 -23.46 13.50 -17.13
C LEU A 564 -22.89 14.65 -17.95
N GLN A 565 -23.73 15.65 -18.22
CA GLN A 565 -23.42 16.82 -19.03
C GLN A 565 -24.02 18.10 -18.43
N ASN A 566 -23.38 19.24 -18.66
CA ASN A 566 -23.93 20.55 -18.33
C ASN A 566 -24.95 21.00 -19.38
N ALA A 567 -26.11 21.49 -18.96
CA ALA A 567 -27.04 22.20 -19.83
C ALA A 567 -27.12 23.69 -19.42
N PRO A 568 -27.07 24.66 -20.37
CA PRO A 568 -27.24 24.49 -21.83
C PRO A 568 -25.93 24.43 -22.65
N SER A 569 -24.75 24.57 -22.03
CA SER A 569 -23.46 24.66 -22.73
C SER A 569 -22.91 23.31 -23.24
N ALA A 570 -23.56 22.20 -22.89
CA ALA A 570 -23.36 20.84 -23.41
C ALA A 570 -21.94 20.27 -23.28
N PHE A 571 -21.21 20.63 -22.22
CA PHE A 571 -19.93 19.99 -21.89
C PHE A 571 -20.12 18.84 -20.90
N GLY A 572 -19.20 17.87 -20.93
CA GLY A 572 -19.24 16.73 -20.02
C GLY A 572 -18.84 17.11 -18.59
N CYS A 573 -19.60 16.64 -17.61
CA CYS A 573 -19.32 16.85 -16.18
C CYS A 573 -19.34 15.56 -15.35
N GLY A 574 -19.58 14.41 -16.00
CA GLY A 574 -19.48 13.10 -15.36
C GLY A 574 -19.11 11.98 -16.32
N VAL A 575 -18.09 11.20 -15.99
CA VAL A 575 -17.58 10.06 -16.79
C VAL A 575 -17.57 8.81 -15.91
N ALA A 576 -17.93 7.66 -16.48
CA ALA A 576 -17.88 6.36 -15.82
C ALA A 576 -16.95 5.39 -16.56
N THR A 577 -16.41 4.41 -15.84
CA THR A 577 -15.57 3.33 -16.40
C THR A 577 -15.68 2.02 -15.60
N ASN A 578 -15.49 0.88 -16.27
CA ASN A 578 -15.52 -0.48 -15.71
C ASN A 578 -14.13 -1.11 -15.51
N GLY A 579 -13.08 -0.30 -15.59
CA GLY A 579 -11.73 -0.73 -15.28
C GLY A 579 -10.73 0.08 -16.05
N HIS A 580 -9.46 -0.21 -15.85
CA HIS A 580 -8.39 0.49 -16.52
C HIS A 580 -7.30 -0.48 -16.95
N ASN A 581 -6.91 -0.40 -18.22
CA ASN A 581 -5.70 -1.06 -18.69
C ASN A 581 -4.49 -0.24 -18.25
N TYR A 582 -3.78 -0.74 -17.24
CA TYR A 582 -2.53 -0.16 -16.77
C TYR A 582 -1.39 -1.11 -17.14
N TRP A 583 -0.55 -0.70 -18.10
CA TRP A 583 0.63 -1.44 -18.56
C TRP A 583 0.39 -2.85 -19.11
N GLY A 584 -0.74 -3.06 -19.80
CA GLY A 584 -1.10 -4.36 -20.36
C GLY A 584 -1.72 -5.31 -19.34
N THR A 585 -1.89 -4.86 -18.10
CA THR A 585 -2.67 -5.54 -17.07
C THR A 585 -4.02 -4.84 -16.95
N TRP A 586 -5.10 -5.61 -17.06
CA TRP A 586 -6.45 -5.12 -16.85
C TRP A 586 -6.79 -5.12 -15.36
N TYR A 587 -7.18 -3.96 -14.82
CA TYR A 587 -7.65 -3.82 -13.45
C TYR A 587 -9.17 -3.64 -13.45
N PRO A 588 -9.95 -4.63 -12.96
CA PRO A 588 -11.41 -4.57 -12.97
C PRO A 588 -11.92 -3.80 -11.74
N PHE A 589 -12.51 -2.63 -11.98
CA PHE A 589 -13.18 -1.81 -10.96
C PHE A 589 -14.15 -0.85 -11.63
N LYS A 590 -15.15 -0.37 -10.91
CA LYS A 590 -16.08 0.66 -11.38
C LYS A 590 -15.72 2.01 -10.79
N ALA A 591 -15.60 3.04 -11.62
CA ALA A 591 -15.32 4.39 -11.16
C ALA A 591 -16.21 5.44 -11.84
N ILE A 592 -16.54 6.50 -11.10
CA ILE A 592 -17.25 7.69 -11.56
C ILE A 592 -16.41 8.92 -11.25
N ALA A 593 -16.06 9.66 -12.31
CA ALA A 593 -15.48 10.99 -12.24
C ALA A 593 -16.60 12.03 -12.32
N ALA A 594 -16.61 13.00 -11.42
CA ALA A 594 -17.49 14.17 -11.47
C ALA A 594 -16.68 15.46 -11.31
N SER A 595 -16.99 16.49 -12.09
CA SER A 595 -16.31 17.80 -12.01
C SER A 595 -17.01 18.82 -11.12
N PHE A 596 -17.99 18.39 -10.32
CA PHE A 596 -18.86 19.26 -9.52
C PHE A 596 -19.09 18.69 -8.13
N GLU A 597 -19.46 19.55 -7.18
CA GLU A 597 -19.87 19.13 -5.84
C GLU A 597 -21.28 18.55 -5.84
N PHE A 598 -21.46 17.31 -5.41
CA PHE A 598 -22.78 16.72 -5.22
C PHE A 598 -23.65 17.56 -4.27
N GLY A 599 -23.04 18.19 -3.26
CA GLY A 599 -23.69 19.14 -2.35
C GLY A 599 -24.31 20.36 -3.05
N GLY A 600 -23.74 20.77 -4.19
CA GLY A 600 -24.17 21.90 -5.00
C GLY A 600 -25.42 21.66 -5.85
N LEU A 601 -25.86 20.41 -6.00
CA LEU A 601 -27.09 20.07 -6.72
C LEU A 601 -28.32 20.56 -5.94
N ALA A 602 -29.29 21.15 -6.64
CA ALA A 602 -30.56 21.53 -6.06
C ALA A 602 -31.37 20.30 -5.62
N GLU A 603 -32.20 20.45 -4.60
CA GLU A 603 -33.18 19.43 -4.24
C GLU A 603 -34.26 19.36 -5.31
N GLY A 604 -34.20 18.32 -6.14
CA GLY A 604 -35.22 18.01 -7.13
C GLY A 604 -36.30 17.05 -6.60
N SER A 605 -37.08 16.43 -7.50
CA SER A 605 -38.17 15.52 -7.12
C SER A 605 -38.35 14.39 -8.14
N GLY A 606 -38.85 13.24 -7.68
CA GLY A 606 -39.03 12.05 -8.52
C GLY A 606 -37.73 11.62 -9.17
N ASP A 607 -37.80 11.31 -10.47
CA ASP A 607 -36.66 10.83 -11.27
C ASP A 607 -35.56 11.88 -11.47
N ASN A 608 -35.81 13.14 -11.09
CA ASN A 608 -34.86 14.25 -11.15
C ASN A 608 -34.60 14.76 -9.74
N SER A 609 -34.00 13.94 -8.88
CA SER A 609 -33.67 14.28 -7.48
C SER A 609 -32.26 13.85 -7.12
N ARG A 610 -31.63 14.51 -6.14
CA ARG A 610 -30.31 14.09 -5.63
C ARG A 610 -30.32 12.64 -5.18
N LEU A 611 -31.41 12.23 -4.53
CA LEU A 611 -31.63 10.86 -4.08
C LEU A 611 -31.56 9.87 -5.24
N GLU A 612 -32.25 10.16 -6.35
CA GLU A 612 -32.26 9.30 -7.54
C GLU A 612 -30.90 9.29 -8.26
N LEU A 613 -30.20 10.42 -8.33
CA LEU A 613 -28.85 10.46 -8.90
C LEU A 613 -27.90 9.55 -8.11
N MET A 614 -27.90 9.71 -6.77
CA MET A 614 -27.08 8.90 -5.89
C MET A 614 -27.49 7.42 -5.96
N ARG A 615 -28.78 7.11 -6.11
CA ARG A 615 -29.23 5.72 -6.32
C ARG A 615 -28.54 5.10 -7.53
N ARG A 616 -28.56 5.78 -8.69
CA ARG A 616 -27.92 5.29 -9.93
C ARG A 616 -26.40 5.19 -9.81
N MET A 617 -25.76 6.16 -9.16
CA MET A 617 -24.32 6.13 -8.92
C MET A 617 -23.92 5.00 -7.97
N ALA A 618 -24.65 4.82 -6.87
CA ALA A 618 -24.39 3.78 -5.89
C ALA A 618 -24.69 2.38 -6.46
N GLU A 619 -25.77 2.20 -7.22
CA GLU A 619 -26.06 0.94 -7.93
C GLU A 619 -24.95 0.61 -8.92
N TYR A 620 -24.50 1.59 -9.69
CA TYR A 620 -23.37 1.41 -10.58
C TYR A 620 -22.10 0.98 -9.81
N LEU A 621 -21.73 1.70 -8.75
CA LEU A 621 -20.52 1.43 -7.97
C LEU A 621 -20.66 0.24 -7.02
N THR A 622 -21.85 -0.33 -6.84
CA THR A 622 -22.01 -1.53 -6.03
C THR A 622 -21.23 -2.65 -6.71
N PRO A 623 -20.29 -3.31 -6.02
CA PRO A 623 -19.64 -4.47 -6.60
C PRO A 623 -20.72 -5.49 -7.00
N PRO A 624 -20.58 -6.12 -8.16
CA PRO A 624 -21.49 -7.18 -8.56
C PRO A 624 -21.55 -8.20 -7.43
N LYS A 625 -22.77 -8.65 -7.10
CA LYS A 625 -22.91 -9.76 -6.16
C LYS A 625 -22.19 -10.96 -6.77
N PRO A 626 -21.60 -11.87 -5.97
CA PRO A 626 -21.08 -13.12 -6.49
C PRO A 626 -22.09 -13.75 -7.47
N GLY A 627 -21.64 -13.86 -8.72
CA GLY A 627 -22.30 -14.19 -10.01
C GLY A 627 -23.65 -13.55 -10.35
N ASP A 628 -23.75 -12.27 -10.04
CA ASP A 628 -24.31 -11.30 -10.97
C ASP A 628 -23.53 -11.37 -12.31
N LEU A 629 -24.08 -12.08 -13.29
CA LEU A 629 -23.43 -12.41 -14.56
C LEU A 629 -23.59 -11.32 -15.62
N ASN A 630 -24.52 -10.38 -15.42
CA ASN A 630 -24.70 -9.21 -16.28
C ASN A 630 -24.12 -7.92 -15.66
N LEU A 631 -23.51 -8.01 -14.47
CA LEU A 631 -22.83 -6.95 -13.72
C LEU A 631 -23.74 -5.77 -13.37
N ASN A 632 -25.05 -6.01 -13.29
CA ASN A 632 -26.07 -4.98 -13.05
C ASN A 632 -26.22 -4.61 -11.56
N GLY A 633 -25.46 -5.24 -10.67
CA GLY A 633 -25.49 -5.06 -9.22
C GLY A 633 -26.56 -5.90 -8.51
N ALA A 634 -27.38 -6.61 -9.26
CA ALA A 634 -28.42 -7.51 -8.78
C ALA A 634 -28.08 -8.95 -9.16
N PHE A 635 -28.70 -9.87 -8.44
CA PHE A 635 -28.64 -11.28 -8.76
C PHE A 635 -30.08 -11.71 -9.00
N ASP A 636 -30.44 -11.95 -10.26
CA ASP A 636 -31.82 -12.05 -10.71
C ASP A 636 -32.04 -13.16 -11.77
N ALA A 637 -33.25 -13.21 -12.33
CA ALA A 637 -33.63 -14.23 -13.30
C ALA A 637 -32.85 -14.13 -14.62
N GLU A 638 -32.31 -12.96 -14.95
CA GLU A 638 -31.46 -12.78 -16.12
C GLU A 638 -30.12 -13.48 -15.92
N ASP A 639 -29.54 -13.44 -14.72
CA ASP A 639 -28.30 -14.16 -14.39
C ASP A 639 -28.47 -15.68 -14.51
N ILE A 640 -29.59 -16.22 -14.01
CA ILE A 640 -29.93 -17.64 -14.20
C ILE A 640 -30.01 -17.98 -15.68
N THR A 641 -30.58 -17.09 -16.48
CA THR A 641 -30.73 -17.28 -17.91
C THR A 641 -29.38 -17.24 -18.61
N LEU A 642 -28.52 -16.27 -18.27
CA LEU A 642 -27.15 -16.12 -18.77
C LEU A 642 -26.29 -17.36 -18.47
N LEU A 643 -26.33 -17.88 -17.23
CA LEU A 643 -25.59 -19.09 -16.87
C LEU A 643 -26.10 -20.31 -17.64
N ALA A 644 -27.42 -20.46 -17.76
CA ALA A 644 -28.02 -21.56 -18.51
C ALA A 644 -27.62 -21.53 -20.00
N HIS A 645 -27.56 -20.34 -20.61
CA HIS A 645 -27.08 -20.16 -21.96
C HIS A 645 -25.58 -20.45 -22.10
N CYS A 646 -24.77 -20.11 -21.09
CA CYS A 646 -23.34 -20.43 -21.05
C CYS A 646 -23.09 -21.95 -20.96
N VAL A 647 -23.75 -22.64 -20.01
CA VAL A 647 -23.66 -24.10 -19.84
C VAL A 647 -24.14 -24.84 -21.10
N ALA A 648 -25.13 -24.29 -21.80
CA ALA A 648 -25.61 -24.85 -23.07
C ALA A 648 -24.70 -24.52 -24.27
N GLY A 649 -23.64 -23.75 -24.09
CA GLY A 649 -22.73 -23.31 -25.16
C GLY A 649 -23.35 -22.32 -26.15
N ASN A 650 -24.48 -21.70 -25.79
CA ASN A 650 -25.21 -20.76 -26.63
C ASN A 650 -24.67 -19.32 -26.53
N LEU A 651 -23.95 -19.02 -25.45
CA LEU A 651 -23.45 -17.69 -25.14
C LEU A 651 -22.09 -17.80 -24.46
N LEU A 652 -21.20 -16.86 -24.75
CA LEU A 652 -19.95 -16.66 -24.00
C LEU A 652 -20.19 -15.51 -23.02
N LEU A 653 -19.83 -15.72 -21.75
CA LEU A 653 -19.93 -14.67 -20.74
C LEU A 653 -18.80 -13.63 -20.93
N PRO A 654 -18.98 -12.40 -20.42
CA PRO A 654 -17.90 -11.43 -20.29
C PRO A 654 -16.68 -12.05 -19.58
N GLU A 655 -15.46 -11.65 -19.97
CA GLU A 655 -14.20 -12.21 -19.40
C GLU A 655 -14.06 -11.99 -17.89
N ASP A 656 -14.84 -11.08 -17.32
CA ASP A 656 -14.87 -10.68 -15.90
C ASP A 656 -16.06 -11.24 -15.12
N ALA A 657 -16.98 -11.97 -15.76
CA ALA A 657 -18.04 -12.70 -15.06
C ALA A 657 -17.48 -14.03 -14.54
N ASP A 658 -17.70 -14.32 -13.25
CA ASP A 658 -17.33 -15.59 -12.63
C ASP A 658 -18.54 -16.55 -12.59
N PRO A 659 -18.65 -17.50 -13.54
CA PRO A 659 -19.73 -18.49 -13.54
C PRO A 659 -19.48 -19.69 -12.62
N ASP A 660 -18.31 -19.79 -11.99
CA ASP A 660 -17.89 -20.96 -11.19
C ASP A 660 -18.19 -20.74 -9.70
N TYR A 661 -19.43 -21.05 -9.33
CA TYR A 661 -19.96 -20.82 -8.00
C TYR A 661 -19.61 -21.90 -6.98
N ASP A 662 -19.12 -23.04 -7.45
CA ASP A 662 -18.61 -24.09 -6.57
C ASP A 662 -17.09 -24.13 -6.45
N GLY A 663 -16.38 -23.34 -7.27
CA GLY A 663 -14.95 -23.11 -7.21
C GLY A 663 -14.14 -24.28 -7.76
N ASP A 664 -14.73 -25.10 -8.64
CA ASP A 664 -14.11 -26.31 -9.20
C ASP A 664 -13.32 -26.05 -10.50
N GLY A 665 -13.35 -24.81 -10.97
CA GLY A 665 -12.71 -24.30 -12.18
C GLY A 665 -13.56 -24.46 -13.44
N ARG A 666 -14.86 -24.78 -13.36
CA ARG A 666 -15.72 -25.04 -14.53
C ARG A 666 -17.15 -24.54 -14.33
N ALA A 667 -17.66 -23.79 -15.31
CA ALA A 667 -19.10 -23.53 -15.42
C ALA A 667 -19.88 -24.80 -15.82
N GLY A 668 -20.77 -25.27 -14.96
CA GLY A 668 -21.51 -26.51 -15.13
C GLY A 668 -22.91 -26.52 -14.51
N ALA A 669 -23.54 -27.70 -14.54
CA ALA A 669 -24.88 -27.88 -13.99
C ALA A 669 -24.92 -27.69 -12.46
N THR A 670 -23.79 -27.89 -11.77
CA THR A 670 -23.67 -27.69 -10.32
C THR A 670 -23.72 -26.20 -9.97
N ASP A 671 -23.05 -25.35 -10.75
CA ASP A 671 -23.13 -23.90 -10.62
C ASP A 671 -24.55 -23.41 -10.85
N LEU A 672 -25.21 -23.89 -11.91
CA LEU A 672 -26.60 -23.56 -12.17
C LEU A 672 -27.52 -23.97 -11.00
N LEU A 673 -27.24 -25.11 -10.36
CA LEU A 673 -28.02 -25.56 -9.20
C LEU A 673 -27.77 -24.66 -7.98
N ARG A 674 -26.51 -24.30 -7.70
CA ARG A 674 -26.15 -23.36 -6.63
C ARG A 674 -26.75 -21.98 -6.89
N LEU A 675 -26.69 -21.52 -8.13
CA LEU A 675 -27.28 -20.27 -8.60
C LEU A 675 -28.78 -20.23 -8.30
N ILE A 676 -29.50 -21.27 -8.71
CA ILE A 676 -30.94 -21.39 -8.48
C ILE A 676 -31.26 -21.37 -6.99
N LEU A 677 -30.50 -22.11 -6.18
CA LEU A 677 -30.70 -22.14 -4.73
C LEU A 677 -30.52 -20.75 -4.10
N PHE A 678 -29.50 -20.00 -4.51
CA PHE A 678 -29.24 -18.63 -4.06
C PHE A 678 -30.35 -17.63 -4.45
N VAL A 679 -31.09 -17.84 -5.55
CA VAL A 679 -32.23 -16.96 -5.95
C VAL A 679 -33.52 -17.32 -5.20
N THR A 680 -33.66 -18.58 -4.79
CA THR A 680 -34.91 -19.08 -4.17
C THR A 680 -35.00 -18.91 -2.66
N ASP A 681 -33.88 -18.58 -2.00
CA ASP A 681 -33.79 -18.19 -0.58
C ASP A 681 -33.79 -16.66 -0.44
#